data_AF-A0A7L7IJV6-F1
#
_entry.id   AF-A0A7L7IJV6-F1
#
_cell.length_a   1.000
_cell.length_b   1.000
_cell.length_c   1.000
_cell.angle_alpha   90.00
_cell.angle_beta   90.00
_cell.angle_gamma   90.00
#
_symmetry.space_group_name_H-M   'P 1'
#
loop_
_entity.id
_entity.type
_entity.pdbx_description
1 polymer ?
#
loop_
_entity_poly.entity_id
_entity_poly.type
_entity_poly.pdbx_seq_one_letter_code
_entity_poly.pdbx_strand_id
1 'polypeptide(L)'
;MTDMTAELQQQIFHQPLEGAELEAVNHLVRQHTANAALTQQLALDASKLISTSQDRLQNQASSGFFKRFAGAITGKNSENQLQNQSDALQMQKFAWHYLMQLQQQNLLNSQSIAIIRNNLGTMNEFIIETRDFLEQAIDKINRRLVHVENNTRFNNWSLDIEANKRRYKSYPGTILVLSLTYDFMRRHKDAELATADINYLIVTLEKLGINCDEEVRLLDFIIELIDQIEIAGIDRYRSLIEISLDEHLIDSHFIQTNISGIGFNALYFLSDQYEKIVSLIDDDVLCNSDEAREKLISRLFGETFAGLSTIYSIRDLISEVIGGSLVTIDIYKDINGLNAAAIEAPQDDAAEALTLVSELPDIRQHSFLDTTESEEKKHIYLLLLALSIENSASLSMQGAEFLALLGEKAGCPAVAEEIASLADSAYKYQQYQPEMLSLLSDDNARYSWLFDVFFLLALCGKTIENPQVMRLLGVLKPAQFKDNFAAMLTLIRESDETQLLASAVKLNALTQGWKNIVRYRELQFKEYFSAAIKQLYAADHAATMLGFELMKITNKASDVSFFMGSFEGDSFLGKMGSAVGSSAYTLGRKSCLSGLNDFRKKASEFISANGSALSTGNAMTSRWGLPTFDYDGYISYSDYELDNSAENEEWYDQFNEYQNQIDSVLTAFSRACSDAAEQLELFARGDFDSSVIRIKKQKHADWLQQQEQEKRNKQSVTVIKAGREYKLSIDWQEVENPPCDPENIRHIKTDGKVWLIVDNDECFYRSEDRLNWQSVNPVASDERCYVSKIIIVEGVWVMFGGSGEGFLYSREALNWQKSQFPDFPNAWDYSATEDLVYFNHRWLWRFKERKEYQYKDEGFFFDSTKTSTYDKPLIFCADNPGAAWQRYDESPNYSEGIEIENLCALPGVDCLLAFSKYDSYYTSVKKRPKSEPMIEYHVPGKNWRSCTWNSEKEFYSDVRVTRMNDTLMCFYSCYLLTSVKGYEWKRHDNEMRVSDCFHLDGISLFPSSNNRQVIYLSNNGTDFKELMMEEGSWQYLAANEQGLLSVYSPNSHETLLRLGTYIWANQVK
;
A
#
# COMPACT_ATOMS: atom_id res chain seq x y z
N MET A 1 -16.36 -1.03 4.25
CA MET A 1 -15.90 -0.03 3.27
C MET A 1 -14.38 0.09 3.18
N THR A 2 -13.60 -0.74 3.85
CA THR A 2 -12.12 -0.78 3.75
C THR A 2 -11.61 -1.56 2.53
N ASP A 3 -12.37 -2.54 2.01
CA ASP A 3 -11.91 -3.36 0.87
C ASP A 3 -11.94 -2.61 -0.47
N MET A 4 -12.89 -1.69 -0.65
CA MET A 4 -13.05 -0.93 -1.90
C MET A 4 -11.94 0.12 -2.12
N THR A 5 -11.23 0.53 -1.06
CA THR A 5 -10.06 1.44 -1.13
C THR A 5 -8.75 0.71 -1.41
N ALA A 6 -8.63 -0.57 -1.00
CA ALA A 6 -7.43 -1.38 -1.25
C ALA A 6 -7.35 -1.82 -2.73
N GLU A 7 -8.46 -2.28 -3.31
CA GLU A 7 -8.52 -2.64 -4.74
C GLU A 7 -8.34 -1.41 -5.67
N LEU A 8 -8.88 -0.24 -5.30
CA LEU A 8 -8.71 1.01 -6.06
C LEU A 8 -7.26 1.54 -5.99
N GLN A 9 -6.56 1.31 -4.87
CA GLN A 9 -5.12 1.60 -4.75
C GLN A 9 -4.25 0.64 -5.57
N GLN A 10 -4.55 -0.66 -5.59
CA GLN A 10 -3.86 -1.65 -6.44
C GLN A 10 -3.95 -1.31 -7.93
N GLN A 11 -5.15 -0.99 -8.45
CA GLN A 11 -5.35 -0.69 -9.87
C GLN A 11 -4.55 0.53 -10.36
N ILE A 12 -4.25 1.50 -9.48
CA ILE A 12 -3.69 2.79 -9.83
C ILE A 12 -2.16 2.77 -9.91
N PHE A 13 -1.49 1.91 -9.14
CA PHE A 13 -0.03 1.72 -9.22
C PHE A 13 0.41 0.86 -10.41
N HIS A 14 -0.48 0.05 -11.00
CA HIS A 14 -0.21 -0.81 -12.16
C HIS A 14 -0.65 -0.23 -13.52
N GLN A 15 -1.43 0.86 -13.55
CA GLN A 15 -1.79 1.54 -14.80
C GLN A 15 -0.64 2.41 -15.35
N PRO A 16 -0.24 2.26 -16.63
CA PRO A 16 0.68 3.20 -17.28
C PRO A 16 0.08 4.60 -17.39
N LEU A 17 0.91 5.64 -17.44
CA LEU A 17 0.49 7.00 -17.79
C LEU A 17 0.32 7.10 -19.31
N GLU A 18 -0.78 7.66 -19.80
CA GLU A 18 -1.04 7.86 -21.24
C GLU A 18 -1.20 9.35 -21.57
N GLY A 19 -0.81 9.75 -22.79
CA GLY A 19 -1.04 11.10 -23.33
C GLY A 19 -0.47 12.23 -22.45
N ALA A 20 -1.36 13.15 -22.03
CA ALA A 20 -1.01 14.36 -21.28
C ALA A 20 -0.42 14.08 -19.88
N GLU A 21 -0.76 12.93 -19.27
CA GLU A 21 -0.25 12.54 -17.95
C GLU A 21 1.23 12.17 -18.00
N LEU A 22 1.63 11.41 -19.03
CA LEU A 22 3.02 11.03 -19.26
C LEU A 22 3.85 12.25 -19.70
N GLU A 23 3.28 13.16 -20.49
CA GLU A 23 3.91 14.44 -20.82
C GLU A 23 4.13 15.32 -19.60
N ALA A 24 3.19 15.39 -18.65
CA ALA A 24 3.33 16.18 -17.42
C ALA A 24 4.48 15.67 -16.54
N VAL A 25 4.60 14.35 -16.34
CA VAL A 25 5.70 13.76 -15.57
C VAL A 25 7.03 13.90 -16.31
N ASN A 26 7.07 13.65 -17.62
CA ASN A 26 8.27 13.87 -18.43
C ASN A 26 8.71 15.35 -18.44
N HIS A 27 7.77 16.28 -18.49
CA HIS A 27 8.03 17.72 -18.40
C HIS A 27 8.57 18.07 -17.01
N LEU A 28 7.97 17.54 -15.94
CA LEU A 28 8.45 17.74 -14.57
C LEU A 28 9.90 17.27 -14.40
N VAL A 29 10.21 16.08 -14.89
CA VAL A 29 11.57 15.52 -14.84
C VAL A 29 12.53 16.39 -15.65
N ARG A 30 12.15 16.86 -16.85
CA ARG A 30 12.98 17.76 -17.69
C ARG A 30 13.13 19.18 -17.12
N GLN A 31 12.14 19.69 -16.38
CA GLN A 31 12.13 21.05 -15.83
C GLN A 31 13.01 21.16 -14.56
N HIS A 32 13.21 20.05 -13.84
CA HIS A 32 13.93 20.03 -12.56
C HIS A 32 15.31 19.36 -12.59
N THR A 33 15.71 18.71 -13.68
CA THR A 33 17.08 18.17 -13.88
C THR A 33 18.21 19.19 -13.70
N ALA A 34 17.92 20.50 -13.85
CA ALA A 34 18.89 21.59 -13.61
C ALA A 34 19.04 22.00 -12.14
N ASN A 35 18.16 21.53 -11.22
CA ASN A 35 18.16 21.88 -9.79
C ASN A 35 18.08 20.62 -8.92
N ALA A 36 19.26 20.10 -8.57
CA ALA A 36 19.40 18.84 -7.83
C ALA A 36 18.69 18.87 -6.47
N ALA A 37 18.80 19.97 -5.71
CA ALA A 37 18.20 20.07 -4.37
C ALA A 37 16.67 20.03 -4.40
N LEU A 38 16.05 20.70 -5.37
CA LEU A 38 14.60 20.67 -5.55
C LEU A 38 14.12 19.29 -6.02
N THR A 39 14.87 18.64 -6.93
CA THR A 39 14.59 17.27 -7.38
C THR A 39 14.61 16.28 -6.22
N GLN A 40 15.57 16.41 -5.31
CA GLN A 40 15.64 15.58 -4.10
C GLN A 40 14.48 15.82 -3.15
N GLN A 41 14.15 17.09 -2.89
CA GLN A 41 13.02 17.42 -2.01
C GLN A 41 11.70 16.88 -2.58
N LEU A 42 11.47 17.01 -3.89
CA LEU A 42 10.27 16.49 -4.55
C LEU A 42 10.22 14.95 -4.53
N ALA A 43 11.37 14.27 -4.59
CA ALA A 43 11.43 12.82 -4.46
C ALA A 43 11.14 12.33 -3.04
N LEU A 44 11.68 13.01 -2.03
CA LEU A 44 11.33 12.77 -0.63
C LEU A 44 9.83 12.97 -0.39
N ASP A 45 9.30 14.07 -0.92
CA ASP A 45 7.90 14.44 -0.82
C ASP A 45 7.00 13.40 -1.54
N ALA A 46 7.38 12.94 -2.74
CA ALA A 46 6.70 11.87 -3.47
C ALA A 46 6.69 10.55 -2.71
N SER A 47 7.81 10.16 -2.07
CA SER A 47 7.86 8.93 -1.28
C SER A 47 6.98 8.98 -0.04
N LYS A 48 6.91 10.16 0.59
CA LYS A 48 6.05 10.38 1.74
C LYS A 48 4.60 10.26 1.31
N LEU A 49 4.25 10.84 0.16
CA LEU A 49 2.93 10.76 -0.47
C LEU A 49 2.53 9.31 -0.79
N ILE A 50 3.45 8.49 -1.32
CA ILE A 50 3.17 7.06 -1.58
C ILE A 50 2.99 6.29 -0.28
N SER A 51 3.86 6.48 0.72
CA SER A 51 3.81 5.77 2.01
C SER A 51 2.64 6.15 2.91
N THR A 52 1.94 7.24 2.58
CA THR A 52 0.85 7.76 3.39
C THR A 52 -0.47 7.15 2.93
N SER A 53 -1.22 6.52 3.84
CA SER A 53 -2.56 5.98 3.52
C SER A 53 -3.48 7.10 3.02
N GLN A 54 -4.45 6.79 2.15
CA GLN A 54 -5.35 7.80 1.54
C GLN A 54 -6.00 8.72 2.58
N ASP A 55 -6.45 8.17 3.71
CA ASP A 55 -7.06 8.95 4.79
C ASP A 55 -6.05 9.91 5.45
N ARG A 56 -4.79 9.50 5.64
CA ARG A 56 -3.72 10.40 6.12
C ARG A 56 -3.31 11.42 5.07
N LEU A 57 -3.46 11.10 3.78
CA LEU A 57 -3.02 11.90 2.65
C LEU A 57 -4.01 13.02 2.34
N GLN A 58 -5.31 12.80 2.56
CA GLN A 58 -6.32 13.88 2.59
C GLN A 58 -6.10 14.82 3.79
N ASN A 59 -5.63 14.29 4.93
CA ASN A 59 -5.32 15.09 6.12
C ASN A 59 -3.99 15.83 6.02
N GLN A 60 -3.10 15.36 5.15
CA GLN A 60 -1.80 15.96 4.84
C GLN A 60 -1.76 16.56 3.43
N ALA A 61 -2.90 16.76 2.75
CA ALA A 61 -2.99 17.41 1.43
C ALA A 61 -2.43 18.84 1.47
N SER A 62 -2.57 19.48 2.64
CA SER A 62 -2.04 20.81 2.92
C SER A 62 -0.56 20.81 3.36
N SER A 63 0.02 19.64 3.60
CA SER A 63 1.40 19.52 4.06
C SER A 63 2.35 20.06 3.00
N GLY A 64 3.46 20.63 3.45
CA GLY A 64 4.46 21.21 2.56
C GLY A 64 4.95 20.21 1.51
N PHE A 65 5.04 18.92 1.84
CA PHE A 65 5.49 17.89 0.90
C PHE A 65 4.46 17.66 -0.22
N PHE A 66 3.17 17.56 0.15
CA PHE A 66 2.09 17.33 -0.80
C PHE A 66 1.96 18.53 -1.76
N LYS A 67 1.87 19.75 -1.23
CA LYS A 67 1.73 20.98 -2.03
C LYS A 67 2.91 21.19 -2.98
N ARG A 68 4.14 20.94 -2.50
CA ARG A 68 5.34 21.03 -3.33
C ARG A 68 5.29 20.03 -4.49
N PHE A 69 4.91 18.79 -4.23
CA PHE A 69 4.86 17.75 -5.26
C PHE A 69 3.76 17.99 -6.30
N ALA A 70 2.53 18.24 -5.83
CA ALA A 70 1.37 18.48 -6.69
C ALA A 70 1.50 19.78 -7.51
N GLY A 71 2.03 20.84 -6.90
CA GLY A 71 2.26 22.11 -7.59
C GLY A 71 3.35 22.01 -8.66
N ALA A 72 4.35 21.15 -8.45
CA ALA A 72 5.40 20.92 -9.43
C ALA A 72 4.85 20.23 -10.71
N ILE A 73 4.03 19.17 -10.57
CA ILE A 73 3.44 18.45 -11.72
C ILE A 73 2.47 19.32 -12.53
N THR A 74 1.67 20.13 -11.84
CA THR A 74 0.53 20.82 -12.45
C THR A 74 0.87 22.22 -12.95
N GLY A 75 2.11 22.70 -12.69
CA GLY A 75 2.62 23.99 -13.15
C GLY A 75 1.93 25.20 -12.50
N LYS A 76 1.08 24.97 -11.50
CA LYS A 76 0.31 25.97 -10.77
C LYS A 76 0.70 25.84 -9.30
N ASN A 77 0.95 26.95 -8.60
CA ASN A 77 0.94 26.95 -7.13
C ASN A 77 -0.52 26.72 -6.70
N SER A 78 -0.95 25.46 -6.70
CA SER A 78 -2.36 25.09 -6.71
C SER A 78 -2.90 24.90 -5.30
N GLU A 79 -3.40 25.99 -4.74
CA GLU A 79 -4.27 26.06 -3.54
C GLU A 79 -5.62 25.34 -3.72
N ASN A 80 -5.85 24.64 -4.83
CA ASN A 80 -7.21 24.38 -5.32
C ASN A 80 -7.43 23.04 -6.08
N GLN A 81 -6.60 22.03 -5.84
CA GLN A 81 -6.67 20.76 -6.60
C GLN A 81 -7.06 19.50 -5.81
N LEU A 82 -7.46 19.57 -4.55
CA LEU A 82 -7.61 18.35 -3.73
C LEU A 82 -8.95 18.30 -3.01
N GLN A 83 -9.96 17.80 -3.70
CA GLN A 83 -11.17 17.32 -3.03
C GLN A 83 -11.63 15.94 -3.44
N ASN A 84 -11.16 15.36 -4.55
CA ASN A 84 -11.56 14.01 -4.91
C ASN A 84 -10.59 12.95 -4.39
N GLN A 85 -11.13 11.82 -3.91
CA GLN A 85 -10.36 10.58 -3.72
C GLN A 85 -9.64 10.17 -5.01
N SER A 86 -10.23 10.46 -6.17
CA SER A 86 -9.61 10.30 -7.50
C SER A 86 -8.36 11.17 -7.67
N ASP A 87 -8.33 12.42 -7.19
CA ASP A 87 -7.15 13.30 -7.31
C ASP A 87 -6.00 12.87 -6.40
N ALA A 88 -6.31 12.43 -5.18
CA ALA A 88 -5.32 11.93 -4.22
C ALA A 88 -4.68 10.63 -4.72
N LEU A 89 -5.47 9.72 -5.29
CA LEU A 89 -4.98 8.52 -5.94
C LEU A 89 -4.21 8.81 -7.23
N GLN A 90 -4.67 9.75 -8.04
CA GLN A 90 -3.98 10.19 -9.25
C GLN A 90 -2.65 10.88 -8.90
N MET A 91 -2.58 11.59 -7.76
CA MET A 91 -1.34 12.15 -7.23
C MET A 91 -0.40 11.09 -6.64
N GLN A 92 -0.92 10.04 -6.00
CA GLN A 92 -0.12 8.86 -5.63
C GLN A 92 0.42 8.14 -6.88
N LYS A 93 -0.38 8.03 -7.95
CA LYS A 93 0.03 7.51 -9.27
C LYS A 93 1.13 8.36 -9.89
N PHE A 94 0.97 9.68 -9.90
CA PHE A 94 1.97 10.60 -10.41
C PHE A 94 3.26 10.60 -9.59
N ALA A 95 3.16 10.56 -8.25
CA ALA A 95 4.31 10.43 -7.35
C ALA A 95 5.07 9.13 -7.57
N TRP A 96 4.32 8.05 -7.77
CA TRP A 96 4.84 6.73 -8.08
C TRP A 96 5.61 6.73 -9.41
N HIS A 97 4.97 7.15 -10.51
CA HIS A 97 5.60 7.19 -11.84
C HIS A 97 6.75 8.21 -11.91
N TYR A 98 6.67 9.32 -11.17
CA TYR A 98 7.78 10.28 -11.06
C TYR A 98 8.99 9.69 -10.33
N LEU A 99 8.80 9.00 -9.19
CA LEU A 99 9.90 8.30 -8.52
C LEU A 99 10.49 7.21 -9.42
N MET A 100 9.65 6.47 -10.15
CA MET A 100 10.10 5.50 -11.14
C MET A 100 10.90 6.13 -12.28
N GLN A 101 10.51 7.29 -12.81
CA GLN A 101 11.26 7.99 -13.86
C GLN A 101 12.56 8.61 -13.33
N LEU A 102 12.56 9.25 -12.15
CA LEU A 102 13.78 9.73 -11.50
C LEU A 102 14.72 8.56 -11.16
N GLN A 103 14.14 7.38 -10.93
CA GLN A 103 14.86 6.13 -10.74
C GLN A 103 15.45 5.59 -12.04
N GLN A 104 14.69 5.52 -13.12
CA GLN A 104 15.20 5.10 -14.44
C GLN A 104 16.24 6.07 -15.00
N GLN A 105 16.17 7.36 -14.65
CA GLN A 105 17.09 8.42 -15.12
C GLN A 105 18.23 8.73 -14.14
N ASN A 106 18.39 7.98 -13.04
CA ASN A 106 19.46 8.16 -12.04
C ASN A 106 19.53 9.56 -11.36
N LEU A 107 18.40 10.23 -11.13
CA LEU A 107 18.33 11.63 -10.62
C LEU A 107 18.13 11.80 -9.09
N LEU A 108 18.15 10.74 -8.28
CA LEU A 108 18.03 10.77 -6.80
C LEU A 108 19.40 10.69 -6.14
N ASN A 109 19.57 11.35 -5.00
CA ASN A 109 20.80 11.34 -4.20
C ASN A 109 20.71 10.38 -3.00
N SER A 110 21.86 9.98 -2.45
CA SER A 110 21.98 8.93 -1.41
C SER A 110 21.10 9.18 -0.20
N GLN A 111 21.27 10.36 0.41
CA GLN A 111 20.51 10.72 1.61
C GLN A 111 19.00 10.68 1.38
N SER A 112 18.53 11.10 0.20
CA SER A 112 17.11 11.05 -0.13
C SER A 112 16.62 9.62 -0.33
N ILE A 113 17.42 8.79 -0.99
CA ILE A 113 17.08 7.39 -1.24
C ILE A 113 16.92 6.61 0.09
N ALA A 114 17.74 6.87 1.11
CA ALA A 114 17.62 6.24 2.42
C ALA A 114 16.32 6.62 3.15
N ILE A 115 15.91 7.88 3.07
CA ILE A 115 14.66 8.37 3.67
C ILE A 115 13.46 7.82 2.90
N ILE A 116 13.54 7.75 1.57
CA ILE A 116 12.51 7.14 0.71
C ILE A 116 12.33 5.66 1.08
N ARG A 117 13.44 4.90 1.27
CA ARG A 117 13.41 3.50 1.73
C ARG A 117 12.65 3.35 3.04
N ASN A 118 12.97 4.17 4.04
CA ASN A 118 12.32 4.10 5.36
C ASN A 118 10.84 4.48 5.30
N ASN A 119 10.47 5.47 4.48
CA ASN A 119 9.06 5.83 4.28
C ASN A 119 8.30 4.66 3.61
N LEU A 120 8.83 4.07 2.54
CA LEU A 120 8.15 2.99 1.82
C LEU A 120 8.09 1.67 2.62
N GLY A 121 9.11 1.36 3.42
CA GLY A 121 9.14 0.17 4.28
C GLY A 121 8.10 0.16 5.41
N THR A 122 7.48 1.31 5.72
CA THR A 122 6.43 1.42 6.76
C THR A 122 5.01 1.09 6.29
N MET A 123 4.80 0.78 5.00
CA MET A 123 3.49 0.39 4.44
C MET A 123 3.07 -1.08 4.72
N ASN A 124 3.76 -1.78 5.63
CA ASN A 124 3.73 -3.24 5.80
C ASN A 124 2.41 -3.90 6.24
N GLU A 125 1.35 -3.14 6.55
CA GLU A 125 0.17 -3.70 7.23
C GLU A 125 -1.12 -3.83 6.40
N PHE A 126 -1.24 -3.31 5.16
CA PHE A 126 -2.57 -3.23 4.53
C PHE A 126 -2.83 -3.89 3.16
N ILE A 127 -1.88 -4.31 2.32
CA ILE A 127 -2.22 -4.95 1.02
C ILE A 127 -1.12 -5.94 0.56
N ILE A 128 -1.46 -7.20 0.28
CA ILE A 128 -0.51 -8.29 -0.04
C ILE A 128 0.13 -8.15 -1.44
N GLU A 129 -0.57 -7.59 -2.44
CA GLU A 129 -0.04 -7.45 -3.81
C GLU A 129 0.79 -6.15 -3.97
N THR A 130 0.49 -5.12 -3.18
CA THR A 130 1.31 -3.91 -3.07
C THR A 130 2.64 -4.19 -2.35
N ARG A 131 2.71 -5.28 -1.56
CA ARG A 131 3.92 -5.75 -0.88
C ARG A 131 5.01 -6.17 -1.88
N ASP A 132 4.71 -7.06 -2.84
CA ASP A 132 5.70 -7.56 -3.81
C ASP A 132 6.25 -6.45 -4.74
N PHE A 133 5.38 -5.49 -5.10
CA PHE A 133 5.77 -4.36 -5.94
C PHE A 133 6.55 -3.28 -5.17
N LEU A 134 6.17 -2.98 -3.92
CA LEU A 134 6.96 -2.13 -3.03
C LEU A 134 8.31 -2.77 -2.69
N GLU A 135 8.38 -4.10 -2.57
CA GLU A 135 9.63 -4.85 -2.40
C GLU A 135 10.57 -4.64 -3.60
N GLN A 136 10.06 -4.75 -4.84
CA GLN A 136 10.83 -4.45 -6.05
C GLN A 136 11.26 -2.97 -6.15
N ALA A 137 10.40 -2.03 -5.73
CA ALA A 137 10.69 -0.60 -5.69
C ALA A 137 11.77 -0.26 -4.67
N ILE A 138 11.64 -0.82 -3.47
CA ILE A 138 12.58 -0.72 -2.36
C ILE A 138 13.90 -1.35 -2.77
N ASP A 139 13.92 -2.49 -3.46
CA ASP A 139 15.14 -3.11 -3.97
C ASP A 139 15.84 -2.25 -5.02
N LYS A 140 15.08 -1.62 -5.92
CA LYS A 140 15.63 -0.72 -6.95
C LYS A 140 16.15 0.60 -6.36
N ILE A 141 15.51 1.09 -5.30
CA ILE A 141 15.91 2.24 -4.49
C ILE A 141 17.13 1.86 -3.64
N ASN A 142 17.17 0.67 -3.04
CA ASN A 142 18.33 0.13 -2.31
C ASN A 142 19.56 0.03 -3.22
N ARG A 143 19.44 -0.53 -4.43
CA ARG A 143 20.54 -0.60 -5.40
C ARG A 143 21.07 0.80 -5.76
N ARG A 144 20.20 1.81 -5.86
CA ARG A 144 20.60 3.20 -6.10
C ARG A 144 21.12 3.91 -4.86
N LEU A 145 20.64 3.55 -3.67
CA LEU A 145 21.13 4.10 -2.41
C LEU A 145 22.58 3.73 -2.27
N VAL A 146 22.85 2.43 -2.42
CA VAL A 146 24.19 1.86 -2.49
C VAL A 146 24.99 2.60 -3.56
N HIS A 147 24.48 2.74 -4.79
CA HIS A 147 25.19 3.46 -5.86
C HIS A 147 25.47 4.95 -5.54
N VAL A 148 24.55 5.69 -4.90
CA VAL A 148 24.80 7.10 -4.60
C VAL A 148 25.59 7.30 -3.31
N GLU A 149 25.44 6.42 -2.32
CA GLU A 149 26.31 6.40 -1.14
C GLU A 149 27.74 6.14 -1.59
N ASN A 150 27.91 5.20 -2.52
CA ASN A 150 29.17 4.95 -3.22
C ASN A 150 29.64 6.20 -3.99
N ASN A 151 28.81 6.83 -4.84
CA ASN A 151 29.18 8.08 -5.54
C ASN A 151 29.55 9.24 -4.60
N THR A 152 28.87 9.37 -3.46
CA THR A 152 29.17 10.39 -2.46
C THR A 152 30.49 10.10 -1.76
N ARG A 153 30.76 8.82 -1.45
CA ARG A 153 32.05 8.37 -0.92
C ARG A 153 33.18 8.62 -1.93
N PHE A 154 32.99 8.29 -3.22
CA PHE A 154 33.94 8.55 -4.31
C PHE A 154 34.22 10.06 -4.47
N ASN A 155 33.18 10.88 -4.45
CA ASN A 155 33.32 12.34 -4.59
C ASN A 155 34.00 12.97 -3.36
N ASN A 156 33.65 12.53 -2.14
CA ASN A 156 34.34 12.98 -0.92
C ASN A 156 35.81 12.57 -0.93
N TRP A 157 36.14 11.37 -1.40
CA TRP A 157 37.52 10.94 -1.62
C TRP A 157 38.23 11.85 -2.62
N SER A 158 37.62 12.11 -3.79
CA SER A 158 38.18 13.00 -4.82
C SER A 158 38.43 14.42 -4.27
N LEU A 159 37.47 14.98 -3.53
CA LEU A 159 37.58 16.28 -2.88
C LEU A 159 38.68 16.31 -1.80
N ASP A 160 38.87 15.24 -1.03
CA ASP A 160 39.96 15.11 -0.04
C ASP A 160 41.33 15.11 -0.74
N ILE A 161 41.46 14.38 -1.86
CA ILE A 161 42.68 14.39 -2.69
C ILE A 161 42.92 15.78 -3.28
N GLU A 162 41.90 16.44 -3.80
CA GLU A 162 41.97 17.79 -4.38
C GLU A 162 42.34 18.85 -3.33
N ALA A 163 41.72 18.82 -2.15
CA ALA A 163 42.04 19.70 -1.04
C ALA A 163 43.50 19.52 -0.59
N ASN A 164 44.01 18.29 -0.67
CA ASN A 164 45.39 17.93 -0.35
C ASN A 164 46.31 17.86 -1.58
N LYS A 165 45.93 18.44 -2.73
CA LYS A 165 46.64 18.34 -4.03
C LYS A 165 48.14 18.61 -3.97
N ARG A 166 48.60 19.47 -3.06
CA ARG A 166 50.04 19.75 -2.87
C ARG A 166 50.84 18.52 -2.45
N ARG A 167 50.25 17.60 -1.67
CA ARG A 167 50.87 16.36 -1.21
C ARG A 167 51.06 15.35 -2.36
N TYR A 168 50.13 15.34 -3.31
CA TYR A 168 50.13 14.38 -4.42
C TYR A 168 50.94 14.87 -5.62
N LYS A 169 51.10 16.19 -5.77
CA LYS A 169 51.92 16.78 -6.86
C LYS A 169 53.41 16.39 -6.81
N SER A 170 53.90 15.90 -5.68
CA SER A 170 55.29 15.45 -5.53
C SER A 170 55.50 13.99 -5.96
N TYR A 171 54.43 13.26 -6.31
CA TYR A 171 54.54 11.88 -6.77
C TYR A 171 54.88 11.84 -8.27
N PRO A 172 55.82 10.98 -8.69
CA PRO A 172 56.06 10.69 -10.11
C PRO A 172 54.81 10.11 -10.80
N GLY A 173 54.70 10.24 -12.12
CA GLY A 173 53.45 10.03 -12.87
C GLY A 173 52.83 8.63 -12.73
N THR A 174 53.60 7.58 -12.98
CA THR A 174 53.09 6.19 -12.91
C THR A 174 52.86 5.76 -11.47
N ILE A 175 53.70 6.21 -10.54
CA ILE A 175 53.51 6.00 -9.09
C ILE A 175 52.27 6.74 -8.56
N LEU A 176 51.96 7.94 -9.06
CA LEU A 176 50.74 8.67 -8.72
C LEU A 176 49.48 7.92 -9.20
N VAL A 177 49.52 7.42 -10.44
CA VAL A 177 48.45 6.60 -11.01
C VAL A 177 48.20 5.39 -10.12
N LEU A 178 49.22 4.58 -9.83
CA LEU A 178 49.06 3.41 -8.97
C LEU A 178 48.62 3.78 -7.55
N SER A 179 49.20 4.83 -6.96
CA SER A 179 48.86 5.26 -5.60
C SER A 179 47.39 5.64 -5.45
N LEU A 180 46.82 6.36 -6.41
CA LEU A 180 45.41 6.74 -6.34
C LEU A 180 44.49 5.60 -6.76
N THR A 181 44.91 4.73 -7.67
CA THR A 181 44.15 3.52 -8.05
C THR A 181 43.96 2.58 -6.85
N TYR A 182 45.03 2.26 -6.13
CA TYR A 182 44.95 1.38 -4.96
C TYR A 182 44.31 2.07 -3.74
N ASP A 183 44.53 3.38 -3.52
CA ASP A 183 43.81 4.12 -2.46
C ASP A 183 42.30 4.18 -2.75
N PHE A 184 41.91 4.43 -4.00
CA PHE A 184 40.50 4.43 -4.41
C PHE A 184 39.86 3.07 -4.15
N MET A 185 40.51 1.97 -4.56
CA MET A 185 40.01 0.63 -4.25
C MET A 185 39.90 0.38 -2.74
N ARG A 186 40.96 0.69 -1.96
CA ARG A 186 41.01 0.39 -0.53
C ARG A 186 39.97 1.16 0.29
N ARG A 187 39.67 2.42 -0.06
CA ARG A 187 38.66 3.22 0.63
C ARG A 187 37.22 2.81 0.31
N HIS A 188 37.03 1.96 -0.69
CA HIS A 188 35.72 1.58 -1.20
C HIS A 188 35.57 0.05 -1.38
N LYS A 189 36.24 -0.76 -0.55
CA LYS A 189 36.19 -2.24 -0.61
C LYS A 189 34.78 -2.83 -0.43
N ASP A 190 33.89 -2.11 0.24
CA ASP A 190 32.51 -2.54 0.51
C ASP A 190 31.51 -2.11 -0.59
N ALA A 191 32.00 -1.49 -1.67
CA ALA A 191 31.19 -1.00 -2.78
C ALA A 191 31.34 -1.92 -4.01
N GLU A 192 30.22 -2.35 -4.60
CA GLU A 192 30.23 -2.96 -5.94
C GLU A 192 30.61 -1.89 -6.98
N LEU A 193 31.88 -1.86 -7.39
CA LEU A 193 32.43 -0.84 -8.31
C LEU A 193 32.03 -1.12 -9.76
N ALA A 194 31.28 -0.21 -10.38
CA ALA A 194 31.02 -0.23 -11.81
C ALA A 194 32.10 0.54 -12.60
N THR A 195 32.27 0.25 -13.90
CA THR A 195 33.22 0.97 -14.78
C THR A 195 33.00 2.49 -14.79
N ALA A 196 31.75 2.94 -14.61
CA ALA A 196 31.43 4.37 -14.54
C ALA A 196 31.97 5.04 -13.27
N ASP A 197 32.16 4.30 -12.17
CA ASP A 197 32.64 4.81 -10.89
C ASP A 197 34.15 5.08 -10.92
N ILE A 198 34.88 4.35 -11.77
CA ILE A 198 36.32 4.57 -12.05
C ILE A 198 36.55 5.97 -12.63
N ASN A 199 35.55 6.59 -13.27
CA ASN A 199 35.68 7.95 -13.79
C ASN A 199 35.97 9.00 -12.69
N TYR A 200 35.58 8.78 -11.44
CA TYR A 200 35.93 9.70 -10.35
C TYR A 200 37.45 9.70 -10.09
N LEU A 201 38.09 8.53 -10.17
CA LEU A 201 39.55 8.40 -10.11
C LEU A 201 40.21 9.05 -11.33
N ILE A 202 39.69 8.78 -12.54
CA ILE A 202 40.22 9.36 -13.79
C ILE A 202 40.18 10.89 -13.77
N VAL A 203 39.03 11.49 -13.45
CA VAL A 203 38.88 12.96 -13.36
C VAL A 203 39.80 13.54 -12.28
N THR A 204 40.01 12.84 -11.17
CA THR A 204 40.93 13.27 -10.11
C THR A 204 42.37 13.26 -10.60
N LEU A 205 42.80 12.22 -11.32
CA LEU A 205 44.12 12.11 -11.94
C LEU A 205 44.34 13.20 -13.00
N GLU A 206 43.35 13.47 -13.85
CA GLU A 206 43.38 14.56 -14.83
C GLU A 206 43.53 15.93 -14.17
N LYS A 207 42.80 16.19 -13.08
CA LYS A 207 42.96 17.41 -12.28
C LYS A 207 44.33 17.51 -11.64
N LEU A 208 45.03 16.40 -11.40
CA LEU A 208 46.41 16.38 -10.93
C LEU A 208 47.45 16.49 -12.06
N GLY A 209 47.01 16.46 -13.31
CA GLY A 209 47.83 16.67 -14.50
C GLY A 209 48.25 15.39 -15.23
N ILE A 210 47.62 14.25 -14.96
CA ILE A 210 47.84 12.99 -15.68
C ILE A 210 46.86 12.91 -16.86
N ASN A 211 47.36 12.59 -18.06
CA ASN A 211 46.51 12.35 -19.22
C ASN A 211 46.04 10.89 -19.22
N CYS A 212 44.81 10.64 -18.79
CA CYS A 212 44.31 9.27 -18.66
C CYS A 212 43.92 8.61 -19.99
N ASP A 213 43.74 9.39 -21.06
CA ASP A 213 43.44 8.87 -22.41
C ASP A 213 44.73 8.69 -23.25
N GLU A 214 45.90 8.88 -22.65
CA GLU A 214 47.18 8.59 -23.29
C GLU A 214 47.34 7.08 -23.52
N GLU A 215 47.64 6.69 -24.76
CA GLU A 215 47.98 5.33 -25.12
C GLU A 215 49.46 5.07 -24.86
N VAL A 216 49.75 4.09 -24.00
CA VAL A 216 51.09 3.69 -23.59
C VAL A 216 51.23 2.18 -23.80
N ARG A 217 52.36 1.74 -24.36
CA ARG A 217 52.67 0.30 -24.38
C ARG A 217 52.94 -0.14 -22.95
N LEU A 218 52.41 -1.29 -22.54
CA LEU A 218 52.63 -1.80 -21.19
C LEU A 218 54.13 -1.88 -20.84
N LEU A 219 54.98 -2.26 -21.79
CA LEU A 219 56.43 -2.25 -21.60
C LEU A 219 56.99 -0.87 -21.25
N ASP A 220 56.54 0.18 -21.95
CA ASP A 220 57.00 1.56 -21.73
C ASP A 220 56.55 2.06 -20.35
N PHE A 221 55.31 1.71 -19.95
CA PHE A 221 54.80 1.99 -18.60
C PHE A 221 55.63 1.29 -17.51
N ILE A 222 56.01 0.02 -17.72
CA ILE A 222 56.84 -0.75 -16.77
C ILE A 222 58.26 -0.20 -16.69
N ILE A 223 58.86 0.21 -17.82
CA ILE A 223 60.19 0.85 -17.84
C ILE A 223 60.16 2.14 -17.02
N GLU A 224 59.17 3.01 -17.26
CA GLU A 224 59.01 4.25 -16.51
C GLU A 224 58.75 3.98 -15.03
N LEU A 225 57.95 2.96 -14.70
CA LEU A 225 57.70 2.55 -13.32
C LEU A 225 58.97 2.07 -12.61
N ILE A 226 59.86 1.32 -13.28
CA ILE A 226 61.15 0.88 -12.70
C ILE A 226 61.99 2.09 -12.27
N ASP A 227 62.11 3.11 -13.14
CA ASP A 227 62.84 4.35 -12.85
C ASP A 227 62.21 5.09 -11.67
N GLN A 228 60.88 5.15 -11.62
CA GLN A 228 60.17 5.84 -10.54
C GLN A 228 60.26 5.07 -9.21
N ILE A 229 60.33 3.74 -9.23
CA ILE A 229 60.56 2.91 -8.03
C ILE A 229 61.97 3.13 -7.48
N GLU A 230 62.98 3.29 -8.34
CA GLU A 230 64.35 3.56 -7.90
C GLU A 230 64.40 4.83 -7.04
N ILE A 231 63.62 5.84 -7.41
CA ILE A 231 63.49 7.11 -6.69
C ILE A 231 62.58 6.99 -5.46
N ALA A 232 61.46 6.27 -5.55
CA ALA A 232 60.45 6.19 -4.50
C ALA A 232 60.73 5.15 -3.41
N GLY A 233 61.56 4.15 -3.73
CA GLY A 233 61.89 2.98 -2.91
C GLY A 233 60.97 1.78 -3.18
N ILE A 234 61.58 0.59 -3.29
CA ILE A 234 60.87 -0.68 -3.54
C ILE A 234 59.87 -1.03 -2.42
N ASP A 235 60.20 -0.78 -1.16
CA ASP A 235 59.29 -1.05 -0.03
C ASP A 235 58.02 -0.21 -0.11
N ARG A 236 58.16 1.04 -0.56
CA ARG A 236 57.02 1.94 -0.77
C ARG A 236 56.15 1.44 -1.91
N TYR A 237 56.76 1.01 -3.03
CA TYR A 237 56.03 0.41 -4.15
C TYR A 237 55.25 -0.84 -3.72
N ARG A 238 55.89 -1.76 -2.99
CA ARG A 238 55.23 -2.97 -2.45
C ARG A 238 54.03 -2.62 -1.57
N SER A 239 54.18 -1.67 -0.65
CA SER A 239 53.09 -1.21 0.22
C SER A 239 51.94 -0.52 -0.56
N LEU A 240 52.23 0.08 -1.71
CA LEU A 240 51.22 0.75 -2.54
C LEU A 240 50.32 -0.26 -3.24
N ILE A 241 50.88 -1.33 -3.78
CA ILE A 241 50.13 -2.36 -4.52
C ILE A 241 49.57 -3.47 -3.64
N GLU A 242 49.91 -3.51 -2.35
CA GLU A 242 49.46 -4.54 -1.42
C GLU A 242 47.93 -4.72 -1.39
N ILE A 243 47.46 -5.96 -1.48
CA ILE A 243 46.04 -6.31 -1.32
C ILE A 243 45.89 -7.05 0.00
N SER A 244 45.02 -6.51 0.85
CA SER A 244 44.68 -7.08 2.16
C SER A 244 43.17 -7.18 2.35
N LEU A 245 42.75 -8.21 3.08
CA LEU A 245 41.38 -8.43 3.54
C LEU A 245 41.44 -8.63 5.06
N ASP A 246 40.87 -7.70 5.83
CA ASP A 246 40.97 -7.68 7.29
C ASP A 246 42.41 -7.85 7.81
N GLU A 247 42.74 -8.97 8.47
CA GLU A 247 44.09 -9.31 8.95
C GLU A 247 44.91 -10.17 7.96
N HIS A 248 44.35 -10.54 6.80
CA HIS A 248 44.98 -11.40 5.79
C HIS A 248 45.62 -10.57 4.67
N LEU A 249 46.90 -10.81 4.41
CA LEU A 249 47.64 -10.24 3.29
C LEU A 249 47.68 -11.26 2.14
N ILE A 250 47.21 -10.87 0.96
CA ILE A 250 47.19 -11.74 -0.22
C ILE A 250 48.57 -11.65 -0.90
N ASP A 251 49.28 -12.77 -0.96
CA ASP A 251 50.64 -12.80 -1.53
C ASP A 251 50.66 -12.69 -3.07
N SER A 252 51.77 -12.18 -3.61
CA SER A 252 51.98 -12.01 -5.05
C SER A 252 51.88 -13.32 -5.85
N HIS A 253 52.20 -14.47 -5.25
CA HIS A 253 52.16 -15.77 -5.92
C HIS A 253 50.72 -16.23 -6.15
N PHE A 254 49.84 -16.02 -5.16
CA PHE A 254 48.41 -16.26 -5.29
C PHE A 254 47.81 -15.43 -6.44
N ILE A 255 48.16 -14.14 -6.52
CA ILE A 255 47.67 -13.23 -7.57
C ILE A 255 48.11 -13.73 -8.96
N GLN A 256 49.40 -13.97 -9.13
CA GLN A 256 49.97 -14.42 -10.40
C GLN A 256 49.45 -15.80 -10.86
N THR A 257 48.97 -16.63 -9.94
CA THR A 257 48.44 -17.97 -10.25
C THR A 257 46.95 -17.94 -10.62
N ASN A 258 46.17 -17.04 -10.00
CA ASN A 258 44.71 -17.07 -10.07
C ASN A 258 44.09 -15.97 -10.95
N ILE A 259 44.85 -14.92 -11.30
CA ILE A 259 44.36 -13.79 -12.09
C ILE A 259 45.03 -13.76 -13.45
N SER A 260 44.26 -13.48 -14.50
CA SER A 260 44.74 -13.53 -15.90
C SER A 260 45.00 -12.14 -16.53
N GLY A 261 44.95 -11.05 -15.74
CA GLY A 261 45.22 -9.69 -16.22
C GLY A 261 46.71 -9.46 -16.48
N ILE A 262 47.08 -9.07 -17.69
CA ILE A 262 48.48 -8.95 -18.14
C ILE A 262 49.16 -7.74 -17.49
N GLY A 263 48.53 -6.56 -17.54
CA GLY A 263 49.02 -5.34 -16.90
C GLY A 263 48.99 -5.43 -15.38
N PHE A 264 47.94 -6.04 -14.81
CA PHE A 264 47.82 -6.25 -13.38
C PHE A 264 48.91 -7.19 -12.83
N ASN A 265 49.10 -8.36 -13.44
CA ASN A 265 50.14 -9.31 -13.01
C ASN A 265 51.56 -8.77 -13.22
N ALA A 266 51.77 -7.94 -14.25
CA ALA A 266 53.08 -7.31 -14.48
C ALA A 266 53.53 -6.48 -13.27
N LEU A 267 52.60 -5.86 -12.51
CA LEU A 267 52.93 -5.10 -11.30
C LEU A 267 53.48 -5.97 -10.17
N TYR A 268 52.89 -7.14 -9.95
CA TYR A 268 53.30 -8.08 -8.90
C TYR A 268 54.54 -8.85 -9.29
N PHE A 269 54.65 -9.25 -10.56
CA PHE A 269 55.89 -9.82 -11.07
C PHE A 269 57.05 -8.82 -10.95
N LEU A 270 56.80 -7.54 -11.27
CA LEU A 270 57.79 -6.48 -11.06
C LEU A 270 58.18 -6.39 -9.58
N SER A 271 57.22 -6.41 -8.65
CA SER A 271 57.50 -6.42 -7.21
C SER A 271 58.40 -7.57 -6.79
N ASP A 272 58.16 -8.78 -7.29
CA ASP A 272 58.90 -9.98 -6.90
C ASP A 272 60.27 -10.08 -7.57
N GLN A 273 60.43 -9.49 -8.76
CA GLN A 273 61.66 -9.57 -9.56
C GLN A 273 62.44 -8.26 -9.63
N TYR A 274 62.01 -7.20 -8.94
CA TYR A 274 62.59 -5.85 -9.07
C TYR A 274 64.10 -5.85 -8.86
N GLU A 275 64.59 -6.42 -7.77
CA GLU A 275 66.02 -6.42 -7.44
C GLU A 275 66.84 -7.17 -8.51
N LYS A 276 66.28 -8.25 -9.07
CA LYS A 276 66.91 -9.01 -10.15
C LYS A 276 66.91 -8.22 -11.45
N ILE A 277 65.80 -7.56 -11.79
CA ILE A 277 65.66 -6.71 -12.98
C ILE A 277 66.68 -5.56 -12.92
N VAL A 278 66.74 -4.83 -11.81
CA VAL A 278 67.69 -3.73 -11.60
C VAL A 278 69.13 -4.23 -11.68
N SER A 279 69.47 -5.35 -11.03
CA SER A 279 70.84 -5.90 -11.09
C SER A 279 71.32 -6.25 -12.50
N LEU A 280 70.40 -6.55 -13.43
CA LEU A 280 70.72 -6.87 -14.81
C LEU A 280 70.73 -5.64 -15.73
N ILE A 281 69.98 -4.59 -15.38
CA ILE A 281 69.97 -3.31 -16.11
C ILE A 281 71.17 -2.45 -15.70
N ASP A 282 71.64 -2.55 -14.45
CA ASP A 282 72.82 -1.85 -13.93
C ASP A 282 74.15 -2.48 -14.39
N ASP A 283 74.11 -3.64 -15.05
CA ASP A 283 75.30 -4.27 -15.62
C ASP A 283 75.62 -3.62 -16.99
N ASP A 284 76.60 -2.71 -16.99
CA ASP A 284 77.11 -1.99 -18.17
C ASP A 284 77.50 -2.90 -19.35
N VAL A 285 77.75 -4.20 -19.12
CA VAL A 285 78.09 -5.17 -20.16
C VAL A 285 76.83 -5.78 -20.80
N LEU A 286 75.77 -5.98 -20.01
CA LEU A 286 74.50 -6.57 -20.46
C LEU A 286 73.50 -5.51 -20.98
N CYS A 287 73.56 -4.29 -20.46
CA CYS A 287 72.63 -3.21 -20.75
C CYS A 287 73.38 -1.92 -21.13
N ASN A 288 73.86 -1.87 -22.37
CA ASN A 288 74.74 -0.79 -22.86
C ASN A 288 74.03 0.28 -23.73
N SER A 289 72.72 0.14 -23.94
CA SER A 289 71.88 1.11 -24.64
C SER A 289 70.42 0.98 -24.20
N ASP A 290 69.61 2.00 -24.49
CA ASP A 290 68.17 1.99 -24.20
C ASP A 290 67.45 0.83 -24.95
N GLU A 291 67.90 0.48 -26.15
CA GLU A 291 67.36 -0.69 -26.88
C GLU A 291 67.75 -2.03 -26.21
N ALA A 292 68.95 -2.12 -25.64
CA ALA A 292 69.36 -3.30 -24.87
C ALA A 292 68.54 -3.43 -23.59
N ARG A 293 68.24 -2.30 -22.93
CA ARG A 293 67.39 -2.21 -21.74
C ARG A 293 65.96 -2.68 -22.03
N GLU A 294 65.32 -2.13 -23.07
CA GLU A 294 63.97 -2.53 -23.49
C GLU A 294 63.91 -4.04 -23.79
N LYS A 295 64.89 -4.56 -24.53
CA LYS A 295 64.97 -5.98 -24.89
C LYS A 295 65.18 -6.90 -23.68
N LEU A 296 65.97 -6.48 -22.71
CA LEU A 296 66.25 -7.25 -21.50
C LEU A 296 65.01 -7.34 -20.61
N ILE A 297 64.33 -6.21 -20.37
CA ILE A 297 63.07 -6.16 -19.62
C ILE A 297 61.99 -6.97 -20.35
N SER A 298 61.84 -6.77 -21.66
CA SER A 298 60.87 -7.53 -22.47
C SER A 298 61.13 -9.03 -22.44
N ARG A 299 62.37 -9.48 -22.35
CA ARG A 299 62.71 -10.90 -22.27
C ARG A 299 62.38 -11.49 -20.89
N LEU A 300 62.70 -10.77 -19.81
CA LEU A 300 62.45 -11.21 -18.44
C LEU A 300 60.97 -11.41 -18.16
N PHE A 301 60.14 -10.46 -18.60
CA PHE A 301 58.69 -10.59 -18.51
C PHE A 301 58.12 -11.51 -19.59
N GLY A 302 58.72 -11.56 -20.79
CA GLY A 302 58.25 -12.37 -21.93
C GLY A 302 58.35 -13.90 -21.74
N GLU A 303 59.20 -14.37 -20.82
CA GLU A 303 59.22 -15.78 -20.40
C GLU A 303 57.98 -16.18 -19.57
N THR A 304 57.24 -15.21 -19.03
CA THR A 304 56.08 -15.42 -18.15
C THR A 304 54.79 -14.81 -18.70
N PHE A 305 54.86 -13.72 -19.47
CA PHE A 305 53.74 -12.96 -20.01
C PHE A 305 53.94 -12.66 -21.51
N ALA A 306 53.08 -13.21 -22.38
CA ALA A 306 53.19 -13.02 -23.84
C ALA A 306 52.69 -11.65 -24.35
N GLY A 307 52.26 -10.74 -23.47
CA GLY A 307 51.45 -9.57 -23.84
C GLY A 307 52.02 -8.19 -23.48
N LEU A 308 53.31 -8.03 -23.19
CA LEU A 308 53.88 -6.70 -22.85
C LEU A 308 53.85 -5.66 -23.98
N SER A 309 53.72 -6.11 -25.23
CA SER A 309 53.54 -5.23 -26.39
C SER A 309 52.12 -4.67 -26.49
N THR A 310 51.20 -5.07 -25.60
CA THR A 310 49.84 -4.56 -25.56
C THR A 310 49.87 -3.06 -25.27
N ILE A 311 49.11 -2.31 -26.06
CA ILE A 311 48.91 -0.88 -25.88
C ILE A 311 47.67 -0.70 -25.02
N TYR A 312 47.84 0.05 -23.93
CA TYR A 312 46.77 0.41 -23.01
C TYR A 312 46.55 1.91 -23.10
N SER A 313 45.30 2.37 -23.05
CA SER A 313 45.10 3.70 -22.46
C SER A 313 45.40 3.62 -20.96
N ILE A 314 45.91 4.69 -20.36
CA ILE A 314 46.11 4.72 -18.89
C ILE A 314 44.81 4.38 -18.14
N ARG A 315 43.65 4.80 -18.67
CA ARG A 315 42.31 4.44 -18.20
C ARG A 315 42.04 2.93 -18.23
N ASP A 316 42.40 2.23 -19.30
CA ASP A 316 42.20 0.78 -19.43
C ASP A 316 43.09 0.02 -18.44
N LEU A 317 44.34 0.46 -18.26
CA LEU A 317 45.25 -0.12 -17.29
C LEU A 317 44.75 0.06 -15.85
N ILE A 318 44.24 1.24 -15.50
CA ILE A 318 43.58 1.51 -14.21
C ILE A 318 42.39 0.56 -14.00
N SER A 319 41.56 0.38 -15.04
CA SER A 319 40.39 -0.48 -14.98
C SER A 319 40.77 -1.96 -14.79
N GLU A 320 41.82 -2.42 -15.48
CA GLU A 320 42.36 -3.77 -15.30
C GLU A 320 42.91 -3.98 -13.89
N VAL A 321 43.62 -3.00 -13.32
CA VAL A 321 44.17 -3.09 -11.96
C VAL A 321 43.07 -3.14 -10.90
N ILE A 322 42.03 -2.32 -11.02
CA ILE A 322 40.89 -2.35 -10.09
C ILE A 322 40.15 -3.69 -10.21
N GLY A 323 39.81 -4.11 -11.43
CA GLY A 323 39.11 -5.36 -11.68
C GLY A 323 39.89 -6.59 -11.19
N GLY A 324 41.19 -6.65 -11.52
CA GLY A 324 42.08 -7.72 -11.07
C GLY A 324 42.19 -7.79 -9.55
N SER A 325 42.23 -6.64 -8.87
CA SER A 325 42.30 -6.59 -7.41
C SER A 325 41.02 -7.05 -6.72
N LEU A 326 39.84 -6.65 -7.23
CA LEU A 326 38.55 -7.11 -6.69
C LEU A 326 38.36 -8.61 -6.88
N VAL A 327 38.62 -9.10 -8.10
CA VAL A 327 38.55 -10.54 -8.41
C VAL A 327 39.54 -11.34 -7.56
N THR A 328 40.73 -10.80 -7.27
CA THR A 328 41.68 -11.41 -6.34
C THR A 328 41.06 -11.59 -4.96
N ILE A 329 40.42 -10.55 -4.42
CA ILE A 329 39.77 -10.59 -3.11
C ILE A 329 38.64 -11.62 -3.09
N ASP A 330 37.80 -11.65 -4.13
CA ASP A 330 36.66 -12.56 -4.21
C ASP A 330 37.11 -14.02 -4.33
N ILE A 331 38.07 -14.33 -5.22
CA ILE A 331 38.64 -15.68 -5.35
C ILE A 331 39.32 -16.09 -4.04
N TYR A 332 40.03 -15.18 -3.37
CA TYR A 332 40.66 -15.46 -2.08
C TYR A 332 39.61 -15.72 -0.99
N LYS A 333 38.47 -15.01 -0.98
CA LYS A 333 37.35 -15.28 -0.06
C LYS A 333 36.70 -16.63 -0.33
N ASP A 334 36.44 -16.96 -1.60
CA ASP A 334 35.83 -18.23 -2.01
C ASP A 334 36.70 -19.42 -1.63
N ILE A 335 38.01 -19.34 -1.88
CA ILE A 335 38.96 -20.42 -1.59
C ILE A 335 39.18 -20.62 -0.08
N ASN A 336 39.14 -19.54 0.71
CA ASN A 336 39.42 -19.57 2.16
C ASN A 336 38.15 -19.44 3.03
N GLY A 337 36.95 -19.61 2.47
CA GLY A 337 35.69 -19.62 3.23
C GLY A 337 35.33 -18.28 3.91
N LEU A 338 35.80 -17.13 3.42
CA LEU A 338 35.63 -15.82 4.07
C LEU A 338 34.40 -15.01 3.59
N ASN A 339 33.50 -15.61 2.81
CA ASN A 339 32.26 -14.95 2.41
C ASN A 339 31.26 -14.92 3.57
N ALA A 340 30.93 -13.72 4.05
CA ALA A 340 29.84 -13.53 5.00
C ALA A 340 28.50 -13.87 4.32
N ALA A 341 28.02 -15.10 4.53
CA ALA A 341 26.62 -15.40 4.35
C ALA A 341 25.81 -14.51 5.31
N ALA A 342 24.93 -13.66 4.77
CA ALA A 342 23.63 -13.51 5.40
C ALA A 342 22.84 -14.80 5.13
N ILE A 343 23.24 -15.85 5.84
CA ILE A 343 22.50 -17.04 6.31
C ILE A 343 23.42 -17.60 7.40
N GLU A 344 22.83 -18.02 8.51
CA GLU A 344 23.50 -18.64 9.64
C GLU A 344 24.60 -19.65 9.23
N ALA A 345 25.85 -19.31 9.60
CA ALA A 345 27.04 -20.17 9.86
C ALA A 345 27.58 -21.08 8.70
N PRO A 346 28.79 -21.72 8.78
CA PRO A 346 29.88 -21.77 9.79
C PRO A 346 31.31 -21.51 9.22
N GLN A 347 32.32 -21.54 10.11
CA GLN A 347 33.77 -21.41 9.85
C GLN A 347 34.48 -22.74 9.58
N ASP A 348 35.67 -22.58 9.00
CA ASP A 348 36.63 -23.49 8.36
C ASP A 348 37.27 -24.61 9.22
N ASP A 349 37.85 -25.57 8.50
CA ASP A 349 38.28 -26.90 8.94
C ASP A 349 39.67 -26.97 9.61
N ALA A 350 39.79 -28.04 10.42
CA ALA A 350 41.03 -28.68 10.92
C ALA A 350 41.67 -28.16 12.21
N ALA A 351 40.90 -28.19 13.30
CA ALA A 351 41.40 -28.49 14.64
C ALA A 351 40.41 -29.44 15.35
N GLU A 352 40.45 -30.76 15.05
CA GLU A 352 39.48 -31.78 15.54
C GLU A 352 38.08 -31.17 15.76
N ALA A 353 37.52 -30.59 14.69
CA ALA A 353 36.37 -29.72 14.83
C ALA A 353 35.11 -30.54 15.06
N LEU A 354 34.60 -30.54 16.29
CA LEU A 354 33.19 -30.78 16.57
C LEU A 354 32.40 -29.69 15.81
N THR A 355 31.95 -30.01 14.59
CA THR A 355 31.03 -29.18 13.82
C THR A 355 29.74 -28.98 14.63
N LEU A 356 29.48 -27.74 15.03
CA LEU A 356 28.30 -27.32 15.81
C LEU A 356 27.11 -26.92 14.93
N VAL A 357 27.22 -27.08 13.60
CA VAL A 357 26.16 -26.77 12.63
C VAL A 357 25.89 -28.01 11.79
N SER A 358 24.64 -28.47 11.81
CA SER A 358 24.20 -29.68 11.11
C SER A 358 24.27 -29.52 9.60
N GLU A 359 24.83 -30.52 8.90
CA GLU A 359 24.82 -30.55 7.42
C GLU A 359 23.45 -30.99 6.86
N LEU A 360 22.58 -31.52 7.73
CA LEU A 360 21.22 -31.95 7.39
C LEU A 360 20.18 -30.90 7.78
N PRO A 361 19.12 -30.72 6.99
CA PRO A 361 18.05 -29.78 7.29
C PRO A 361 17.21 -30.23 8.49
N ASP A 362 16.68 -29.27 9.25
CA ASP A 362 15.78 -29.54 10.36
C ASP A 362 14.53 -30.31 9.92
N ILE A 363 14.20 -31.38 10.64
CA ILE A 363 12.99 -32.16 10.36
C ILE A 363 11.80 -31.50 11.07
N ARG A 364 11.16 -30.52 10.42
CA ARG A 364 9.98 -29.82 10.98
C ARG A 364 8.67 -30.60 10.83
N GLN A 365 8.58 -31.48 9.84
CA GLN A 365 7.38 -32.26 9.54
C GLN A 365 7.76 -33.68 9.10
N HIS A 366 7.01 -34.68 9.57
CA HIS A 366 7.25 -36.08 9.28
C HIS A 366 5.93 -36.87 9.21
N SER A 367 5.73 -37.60 8.11
CA SER A 367 4.48 -38.30 7.79
C SER A 367 3.95 -39.22 8.91
N PHE A 368 4.83 -39.99 9.56
CA PHE A 368 4.47 -40.88 10.67
C PHE A 368 4.47 -40.20 12.06
N LEU A 369 5.53 -39.45 12.40
CA LEU A 369 5.69 -38.86 13.74
C LEU A 369 4.63 -37.79 14.04
N ASP A 370 4.17 -37.02 13.05
CA ASP A 370 3.14 -35.98 13.25
C ASP A 370 1.72 -36.54 13.39
N THR A 371 1.46 -37.70 12.80
CA THR A 371 0.13 -38.34 12.83
C THR A 371 -0.06 -39.26 14.03
N THR A 372 1.02 -39.59 14.75
CA THR A 372 1.00 -40.48 15.89
C THR A 372 0.99 -39.69 17.20
N GLU A 373 -0.08 -39.79 18.00
CA GLU A 373 -0.17 -39.09 19.29
C GLU A 373 0.60 -39.80 20.43
N SER A 374 0.97 -41.07 20.26
CA SER A 374 1.65 -41.87 21.30
C SER A 374 3.16 -41.72 21.23
N GLU A 375 3.74 -41.11 22.26
CA GLU A 375 5.20 -40.98 22.43
C GLU A 375 5.92 -42.33 22.44
N GLU A 376 5.34 -43.35 23.07
CA GLU A 376 5.89 -44.72 23.08
C GLU A 376 5.97 -45.30 21.66
N LYS A 377 4.96 -45.08 20.83
CA LYS A 377 4.98 -45.55 19.43
C LYS A 377 6.01 -44.80 18.58
N LYS A 378 6.20 -43.49 18.80
CA LYS A 378 7.24 -42.70 18.12
C LYS A 378 8.64 -43.19 18.52
N HIS A 379 8.85 -43.44 19.81
CA HIS A 379 10.10 -43.98 20.33
C HIS A 379 10.42 -45.36 19.73
N ILE A 380 9.45 -46.29 19.73
CA ILE A 380 9.60 -47.61 19.11
C ILE A 380 9.87 -47.47 17.60
N TYR A 381 9.18 -46.57 16.89
CA TYR A 381 9.41 -46.33 15.46
C TYR A 381 10.89 -46.03 15.14
N LEU A 382 11.50 -45.16 15.95
CA LEU A 382 12.90 -44.79 15.81
C LEU A 382 13.84 -45.92 16.23
N LEU A 383 13.56 -46.62 17.34
CA LEU A 383 14.36 -47.78 17.77
C LEU A 383 14.47 -48.87 16.70
N LEU A 384 13.41 -49.07 15.91
CA LEU A 384 13.41 -50.05 14.83
C LEU A 384 14.51 -49.78 13.79
N LEU A 385 14.94 -48.53 13.60
CA LEU A 385 16.04 -48.19 12.67
C LEU A 385 17.34 -48.94 13.01
N ALA A 386 17.56 -49.32 14.28
CA ALA A 386 18.69 -50.15 14.71
C ALA A 386 18.72 -51.54 14.03
N LEU A 387 17.57 -52.04 13.56
CA LEU A 387 17.45 -53.29 12.82
C LEU A 387 17.91 -53.16 11.35
N SER A 388 18.19 -51.96 10.85
CA SER A 388 18.64 -51.76 9.46
C SER A 388 20.16 -51.70 9.32
N ILE A 389 20.88 -51.46 10.41
CA ILE A 389 22.34 -51.32 10.47
C ILE A 389 22.99 -52.57 11.08
N GLU A 390 24.21 -52.92 10.65
CA GLU A 390 24.89 -54.13 11.15
C GLU A 390 25.27 -54.00 12.62
N ASN A 391 25.88 -52.87 12.98
CA ASN A 391 26.38 -52.51 14.32
C ASN A 391 26.53 -50.98 14.41
N SER A 392 26.82 -50.45 15.60
CA SER A 392 27.02 -49.02 15.82
C SER A 392 28.16 -48.45 14.97
N ALA A 393 29.22 -49.23 14.72
CA ALA A 393 30.34 -48.85 13.84
C ALA A 393 29.94 -48.66 12.36
N SER A 394 28.73 -49.05 11.97
CA SER A 394 28.21 -48.84 10.61
C SER A 394 27.54 -47.47 10.42
N LEU A 395 27.31 -46.72 11.50
CA LEU A 395 26.75 -45.36 11.45
C LEU A 395 27.87 -44.35 11.13
N SER A 396 27.68 -43.58 10.06
CA SER A 396 28.50 -42.40 9.79
C SER A 396 28.09 -41.24 10.72
N MET A 397 28.89 -40.18 10.76
CA MET A 397 28.56 -38.93 11.47
C MET A 397 27.21 -38.35 10.99
N GLN A 398 27.02 -38.24 9.66
CA GLN A 398 25.76 -37.80 9.04
C GLN A 398 24.58 -38.73 9.35
N GLY A 399 24.82 -40.04 9.42
CA GLY A 399 23.78 -41.00 9.82
C GLY A 399 23.36 -40.84 11.27
N ALA A 400 24.30 -40.60 12.18
CA ALA A 400 24.02 -40.33 13.58
C ALA A 400 23.26 -39.00 13.78
N GLU A 401 23.63 -37.97 13.02
CA GLU A 401 22.94 -36.68 12.99
C GLU A 401 21.50 -36.81 12.51
N PHE A 402 21.24 -37.54 11.42
CA PHE A 402 19.88 -37.81 10.95
C PHE A 402 19.00 -38.47 12.02
N LEU A 403 19.57 -39.44 12.77
CA LEU A 403 18.87 -40.07 13.89
C LEU A 403 18.59 -39.10 15.04
N ALA A 404 19.49 -38.16 15.32
CA ALA A 404 19.29 -37.13 16.32
C ALA A 404 18.16 -36.17 15.93
N LEU A 405 18.13 -35.71 14.67
CA LEU A 405 17.06 -34.85 14.14
C LEU A 405 15.68 -35.55 14.17
N LEU A 406 15.63 -36.83 13.81
CA LEU A 406 14.41 -37.63 13.96
C LEU A 406 13.99 -37.78 15.43
N GLY A 407 14.96 -37.98 16.32
CA GLY A 407 14.76 -38.04 17.77
C GLY A 407 14.18 -36.74 18.33
N GLU A 408 14.73 -35.59 17.95
CA GLU A 408 14.23 -34.27 18.34
C GLU A 408 12.80 -34.05 17.83
N LYS A 409 12.53 -34.36 16.56
CA LYS A 409 11.18 -34.27 15.99
C LYS A 409 10.18 -35.17 16.72
N ALA A 410 10.61 -36.35 17.16
CA ALA A 410 9.77 -37.27 17.91
C ALA A 410 9.63 -36.89 19.40
N GLY A 411 10.30 -35.86 19.91
CA GLY A 411 10.35 -35.54 21.34
C GLY A 411 11.19 -36.53 22.17
N CYS A 412 12.03 -37.33 21.52
CA CYS A 412 12.85 -38.40 22.10
C CYS A 412 14.36 -38.18 21.80
N PRO A 413 15.00 -37.10 22.28
CA PRO A 413 16.36 -36.74 21.88
C PRO A 413 17.44 -37.78 22.26
N ALA A 414 17.20 -38.60 23.28
CA ALA A 414 18.13 -39.64 23.73
C ALA A 414 18.10 -40.92 22.87
N VAL A 415 17.13 -41.05 21.95
CA VAL A 415 16.89 -42.32 21.22
C VAL A 415 18.05 -42.70 20.29
N ALA A 416 18.86 -41.75 19.83
CA ALA A 416 20.00 -42.02 18.97
C ALA A 416 21.06 -42.92 19.66
N GLU A 417 21.34 -42.68 20.95
CA GLU A 417 22.25 -43.52 21.75
C GLU A 417 21.66 -44.93 21.97
N GLU A 418 20.34 -45.00 22.20
CA GLU A 418 19.62 -46.26 22.35
C GLU A 418 19.64 -47.08 21.05
N ILE A 419 19.49 -46.44 19.89
CA ILE A 419 19.60 -47.07 18.57
C ILE A 419 21.01 -47.63 18.37
N ALA A 420 22.06 -46.87 18.71
CA ALA A 420 23.44 -47.34 18.59
C ALA A 420 23.70 -48.54 19.51
N SER A 421 23.25 -48.49 20.77
CA SER A 421 23.39 -49.61 21.71
C SER A 421 22.60 -50.84 21.26
N LEU A 422 21.39 -50.66 20.72
CA LEU A 422 20.56 -51.75 20.23
C LEU A 422 21.16 -52.37 18.95
N ALA A 423 21.81 -51.57 18.11
CA ALA A 423 22.46 -52.04 16.89
C ALA A 423 23.56 -53.09 17.18
N ASP A 424 24.26 -52.97 18.31
CA ASP A 424 25.31 -53.91 18.74
C ASP A 424 24.76 -55.17 19.44
N SER A 425 23.45 -55.22 19.73
CA SER A 425 22.83 -56.37 20.40
C SER A 425 22.64 -57.55 19.44
N ALA A 426 23.19 -58.71 19.81
CA ALA A 426 22.99 -59.97 19.09
C ALA A 426 21.52 -60.44 19.06
N TYR A 427 20.68 -59.93 19.97
CA TYR A 427 19.27 -60.33 20.12
C TYR A 427 18.28 -59.32 19.54
N LYS A 428 18.73 -58.22 18.93
CA LYS A 428 17.87 -57.10 18.49
C LYS A 428 16.67 -57.52 17.64
N TYR A 429 16.86 -58.44 16.68
CA TYR A 429 15.77 -58.95 15.85
C TYR A 429 14.78 -59.82 16.62
N GLN A 430 15.25 -60.67 17.54
CA GLN A 430 14.34 -61.54 18.30
C GLN A 430 13.47 -60.71 19.26
N GLN A 431 14.05 -59.63 19.80
CA GLN A 431 13.38 -58.75 20.74
C GLN A 431 12.39 -57.79 20.09
N TYR A 432 12.71 -57.19 18.94
CA TYR A 432 11.92 -56.09 18.36
C TYR A 432 11.11 -56.45 17.10
N GLN A 433 11.23 -57.68 16.59
CA GLN A 433 10.44 -58.11 15.43
C GLN A 433 8.92 -58.10 15.67
N PRO A 434 8.38 -58.55 16.83
CA PRO A 434 6.95 -58.46 17.12
C PRO A 434 6.41 -57.02 17.12
N GLU A 435 7.17 -56.10 17.72
CA GLU A 435 6.88 -54.67 17.84
C GLU A 435 6.91 -54.02 16.45
N MET A 436 7.90 -54.37 15.62
CA MET A 436 7.98 -53.91 14.22
C MET A 436 6.72 -54.28 13.43
N LEU A 437 6.27 -55.54 13.52
CA LEU A 437 5.09 -56.01 12.81
C LEU A 437 3.80 -55.39 13.35
N SER A 438 3.75 -55.08 14.65
CA SER A 438 2.61 -54.41 15.27
C SER A 438 2.54 -52.92 14.89
N LEU A 439 3.69 -52.24 14.78
CA LEU A 439 3.75 -50.81 14.52
C LEU A 439 3.63 -50.50 13.02
N LEU A 440 4.30 -51.29 12.17
CA LEU A 440 4.31 -51.15 10.71
C LEU A 440 3.24 -52.05 10.08
N SER A 441 2.00 -51.91 10.55
CA SER A 441 0.89 -52.80 10.23
C SER A 441 0.35 -52.63 8.81
N ASP A 442 0.44 -51.43 8.24
CA ASP A 442 -0.03 -51.08 6.89
C ASP A 442 1.12 -50.62 5.98
N ASP A 443 0.85 -50.56 4.68
CA ASP A 443 1.87 -50.21 3.69
C ASP A 443 2.33 -48.75 3.78
N ASN A 444 1.47 -47.79 4.18
CA ASN A 444 1.89 -46.40 4.35
C ASN A 444 2.97 -46.28 5.44
N ALA A 445 2.77 -46.94 6.59
CA ALA A 445 3.75 -47.01 7.66
C ALA A 445 5.03 -47.75 7.24
N ARG A 446 4.89 -48.92 6.59
CA ARG A 446 6.04 -49.71 6.12
C ARG A 446 6.92 -48.94 5.13
N TYR A 447 6.31 -48.34 4.11
CA TYR A 447 7.06 -47.58 3.10
C TYR A 447 7.64 -46.28 3.66
N SER A 448 6.93 -45.59 4.56
CA SER A 448 7.49 -44.40 5.23
C SER A 448 8.74 -44.78 6.02
N TRP A 449 8.66 -45.84 6.82
CA TRP A 449 9.81 -46.31 7.59
C TRP A 449 10.96 -46.82 6.69
N LEU A 450 10.65 -47.51 5.59
CA LEU A 450 11.66 -47.93 4.62
C LEU A 450 12.34 -46.73 3.93
N PHE A 451 11.64 -45.61 3.71
CA PHE A 451 12.27 -44.39 3.22
C PHE A 451 13.29 -43.84 4.20
N ASP A 452 12.95 -43.77 5.49
CA ASP A 452 13.90 -43.32 6.53
C ASP A 452 15.10 -44.28 6.62
N VAL A 453 14.87 -45.60 6.55
CA VAL A 453 15.94 -46.61 6.51
C VAL A 453 16.85 -46.42 5.29
N PHE A 454 16.28 -46.28 4.10
CA PHE A 454 17.08 -46.17 2.87
C PHE A 454 17.84 -44.86 2.81
N PHE A 455 17.26 -43.77 3.34
CA PHE A 455 17.93 -42.49 3.47
C PHE A 455 19.08 -42.56 4.49
N LEU A 456 18.85 -43.15 5.66
CA LEU A 456 19.89 -43.41 6.67
C LEU A 456 21.06 -44.22 6.08
N LEU A 457 20.76 -45.31 5.37
CA LEU A 457 21.80 -46.14 4.74
C LEU A 457 22.56 -45.39 3.64
N ALA A 458 21.87 -44.53 2.88
CA ALA A 458 22.51 -43.68 1.87
C ALA A 458 23.48 -42.68 2.52
N LEU A 459 23.08 -42.00 3.61
CA LEU A 459 23.96 -41.12 4.41
C LEU A 459 25.15 -41.87 5.03
N CYS A 460 24.97 -43.15 5.37
CA CYS A 460 26.05 -44.00 5.87
C CYS A 460 26.97 -44.56 4.76
N GLY A 461 26.73 -44.23 3.49
CA GLY A 461 27.47 -44.77 2.35
C GLY A 461 27.32 -46.29 2.18
N LYS A 462 26.24 -46.88 2.71
CA LYS A 462 25.97 -48.33 2.66
C LYS A 462 25.09 -48.68 1.47
N THR A 463 25.26 -49.88 0.93
CA THR A 463 24.36 -50.39 -0.09
C THR A 463 22.99 -50.68 0.53
N ILE A 464 21.94 -50.17 -0.10
CA ILE A 464 20.54 -50.41 0.32
C ILE A 464 20.20 -51.90 0.20
N GLU A 465 20.73 -52.58 -0.83
CA GLU A 465 20.61 -54.03 -1.02
C GLU A 465 21.62 -54.80 -0.14
N ASN A 466 21.46 -54.71 1.18
CA ASN A 466 22.30 -55.44 2.15
C ASN A 466 21.53 -56.58 2.85
N PRO A 467 22.22 -57.53 3.51
CA PRO A 467 21.58 -58.68 4.16
C PRO A 467 20.55 -58.31 5.23
N GLN A 468 20.75 -57.21 5.97
CA GLN A 468 19.83 -56.76 7.02
C GLN A 468 18.52 -56.26 6.41
N VAL A 469 18.60 -55.42 5.38
CA VAL A 469 17.44 -54.93 4.62
C VAL A 469 16.69 -56.10 3.96
N MET A 470 17.39 -57.07 3.37
CA MET A 470 16.76 -58.25 2.79
C MET A 470 16.00 -59.09 3.83
N ARG A 471 16.56 -59.22 5.04
CA ARG A 471 15.88 -59.88 6.17
C ARG A 471 14.62 -59.11 6.57
N LEU A 472 14.71 -57.79 6.70
CA LEU A 472 13.58 -56.91 7.04
C LEU A 472 12.47 -57.00 5.99
N LEU A 473 12.80 -56.93 4.70
CA LEU A 473 11.84 -57.07 3.61
C LEU A 473 11.16 -58.44 3.59
N GLY A 474 11.89 -59.51 3.92
CA GLY A 474 11.35 -60.86 4.06
C GLY A 474 10.32 -61.00 5.18
N VAL A 475 10.44 -60.19 6.24
CA VAL A 475 9.53 -60.15 7.39
C VAL A 475 8.36 -59.19 7.15
N LEU A 476 8.63 -57.94 6.76
CA LEU A 476 7.63 -56.88 6.57
C LEU A 476 6.71 -57.12 5.37
N LYS A 477 7.25 -57.70 4.29
CA LYS A 477 6.53 -57.98 3.03
C LYS A 477 5.66 -56.81 2.53
N PRO A 478 6.21 -55.60 2.33
CA PRO A 478 5.48 -54.47 1.78
C PRO A 478 4.87 -54.82 0.40
N ALA A 479 3.61 -54.44 0.17
CA ALA A 479 2.92 -54.79 -1.06
C ALA A 479 3.61 -54.14 -2.28
N GLN A 480 3.72 -54.89 -3.39
CA GLN A 480 4.27 -54.40 -4.66
C GLN A 480 5.70 -53.82 -4.57
N PHE A 481 6.50 -54.25 -3.59
CA PHE A 481 7.83 -53.68 -3.37
C PHE A 481 8.74 -53.74 -4.59
N LYS A 482 8.78 -54.88 -5.31
CA LYS A 482 9.59 -55.01 -6.54
C LYS A 482 9.24 -53.97 -7.60
N ASP A 483 7.96 -53.62 -7.72
CA ASP A 483 7.48 -52.68 -8.74
C ASP A 483 7.77 -51.22 -8.34
N ASN A 484 7.90 -50.95 -7.04
CA ASN A 484 8.06 -49.59 -6.49
C ASN A 484 9.48 -49.28 -6.03
N PHE A 485 10.35 -50.29 -5.86
CA PHE A 485 11.71 -50.11 -5.36
C PHE A 485 12.53 -49.14 -6.20
N ALA A 486 12.44 -49.23 -7.53
CA ALA A 486 13.11 -48.29 -8.43
C ALA A 486 12.67 -46.83 -8.18
N ALA A 487 11.37 -46.59 -7.98
CA ALA A 487 10.84 -45.25 -7.69
C ALA A 487 11.31 -44.71 -6.33
N MET A 488 11.44 -45.59 -5.33
CA MET A 488 12.02 -45.22 -4.03
C MET A 488 13.49 -44.82 -4.18
N LEU A 489 14.28 -45.57 -4.95
CA LEU A 489 15.68 -45.24 -5.21
C LEU A 489 15.85 -43.92 -5.96
N THR A 490 15.00 -43.65 -6.95
CA THR A 490 14.98 -42.37 -7.68
C THR A 490 14.81 -41.20 -6.71
N LEU A 491 13.84 -41.27 -5.79
CA LEU A 491 13.62 -40.20 -4.80
C LEU A 491 14.80 -39.98 -3.86
N ILE A 492 15.62 -40.99 -3.62
CA ILE A 492 16.76 -40.89 -2.68
C ILE A 492 18.02 -40.37 -3.40
N ARG A 493 18.23 -40.73 -4.67
CA ARG A 493 19.52 -40.55 -5.36
C ARG A 493 19.49 -39.55 -6.52
N GLU A 494 18.40 -39.47 -7.25
CA GLU A 494 18.32 -38.65 -8.46
C GLU A 494 18.06 -37.18 -8.14
N SER A 495 18.36 -36.31 -9.11
CA SER A 495 18.12 -34.85 -9.00
C SER A 495 17.22 -34.30 -10.10
N ASP A 496 16.84 -35.12 -11.10
CA ASP A 496 15.93 -34.70 -12.17
C ASP A 496 14.49 -34.54 -11.65
N GLU A 497 13.95 -33.31 -11.68
CA GLU A 497 12.63 -32.97 -11.13
C GLU A 497 11.50 -33.82 -11.74
N THR A 498 11.58 -34.13 -13.04
CA THR A 498 10.54 -34.90 -13.74
C THR A 498 10.51 -36.35 -13.26
N GLN A 499 11.67 -36.99 -13.13
CA GLN A 499 11.79 -38.35 -12.61
C GLN A 499 11.42 -38.43 -11.13
N LEU A 500 11.80 -37.44 -10.33
CA LEU A 500 11.45 -37.34 -8.93
C LEU A 500 9.93 -37.23 -8.74
N LEU A 501 9.25 -36.32 -9.45
CA LEU A 501 7.80 -36.15 -9.36
C LEU A 501 7.03 -37.35 -9.91
N ALA A 502 7.49 -37.95 -11.02
CA ALA A 502 6.88 -39.18 -11.54
C ALA A 502 6.95 -40.33 -10.53
N SER A 503 8.09 -40.45 -9.83
CA SER A 503 8.28 -41.43 -8.77
C SER A 503 7.40 -41.14 -7.54
N ALA A 504 7.34 -39.88 -7.12
CA ALA A 504 6.47 -39.43 -6.03
C ALA A 504 4.98 -39.70 -6.33
N VAL A 505 4.49 -39.38 -7.54
CA VAL A 505 3.10 -39.65 -7.96
C VAL A 505 2.81 -41.15 -7.91
N LYS A 506 3.72 -42.00 -8.40
CA LYS A 506 3.57 -43.46 -8.34
C LYS A 506 3.45 -43.98 -6.90
N LEU A 507 4.19 -43.38 -5.98
CA LEU A 507 4.24 -43.77 -4.57
C LEU A 507 3.14 -43.13 -3.72
N ASN A 508 2.53 -42.02 -4.17
CA ASN A 508 1.55 -41.25 -3.39
C ASN A 508 0.32 -42.06 -2.97
N ALA A 509 -0.07 -43.05 -3.78
CA ALA A 509 -1.17 -43.96 -3.47
C ALA A 509 -0.84 -44.99 -2.39
N LEU A 510 0.46 -45.25 -2.15
CA LEU A 510 0.95 -46.25 -1.19
C LEU A 510 1.42 -45.63 0.11
N THR A 511 2.04 -44.45 0.05
CA THR A 511 2.68 -43.82 1.20
C THR A 511 2.76 -42.31 1.07
N GLN A 512 2.75 -41.62 2.21
CA GLN A 512 3.11 -40.21 2.31
C GLN A 512 4.61 -40.00 2.65
N GLY A 513 5.36 -41.07 2.91
CA GLY A 513 6.78 -41.02 3.28
C GLY A 513 7.70 -40.42 2.21
N TRP A 514 7.28 -40.38 0.94
CA TRP A 514 8.04 -39.69 -0.10
C TRP A 514 8.19 -38.18 0.17
N LYS A 515 7.22 -37.56 0.87
CA LYS A 515 7.29 -36.15 1.29
C LYS A 515 8.42 -35.92 2.30
N ASN A 516 8.70 -36.91 3.15
CA ASN A 516 9.82 -36.83 4.08
C ASN A 516 11.13 -36.74 3.30
N ILE A 517 11.32 -37.57 2.26
CA ILE A 517 12.53 -37.50 1.42
C ILE A 517 12.67 -36.15 0.71
N VAL A 518 11.57 -35.58 0.20
CA VAL A 518 11.56 -34.23 -0.37
C VAL A 518 12.07 -33.19 0.63
N ARG A 519 11.67 -33.31 1.91
CA ARG A 519 12.11 -32.41 2.99
C ARG A 519 13.55 -32.66 3.42
N TYR A 520 13.93 -33.92 3.66
CA TYR A 520 15.28 -34.29 4.09
C TYR A 520 16.35 -33.86 3.09
N ARG A 521 15.98 -33.77 1.81
CA ARG A 521 16.86 -33.37 0.70
C ARG A 521 16.61 -31.93 0.23
N GLU A 522 15.71 -31.19 0.87
CA GLU A 522 15.25 -29.85 0.45
C GLU A 522 14.96 -29.73 -1.06
N LEU A 523 14.32 -30.75 -1.64
CA LEU A 523 14.07 -30.80 -3.08
C LEU A 523 13.08 -29.71 -3.51
N GLN A 524 13.48 -28.95 -4.51
CA GLN A 524 12.66 -27.95 -5.18
C GLN A 524 12.28 -28.44 -6.58
N PHE A 525 11.13 -27.99 -7.07
CA PHE A 525 10.54 -28.40 -8.35
C PHE A 525 10.22 -27.19 -9.24
N LYS A 526 11.11 -26.19 -9.21
CA LYS A 526 10.86 -24.89 -9.84
C LYS A 526 10.79 -25.02 -11.35
N GLU A 527 11.67 -25.81 -11.95
CA GLU A 527 11.73 -25.94 -13.41
C GLU A 527 10.46 -26.60 -13.96
N TYR A 528 10.00 -27.68 -13.31
CA TYR A 528 8.84 -28.48 -13.70
C TYR A 528 7.54 -27.66 -13.73
N PHE A 529 7.29 -26.85 -12.70
CA PHE A 529 6.04 -26.07 -12.61
C PHE A 529 6.12 -24.71 -13.31
N SER A 530 7.32 -24.20 -13.62
CA SER A 530 7.54 -22.83 -14.12
C SER A 530 6.69 -22.46 -15.34
N ALA A 531 6.54 -23.37 -16.31
CA ALA A 531 5.79 -23.11 -17.53
C ALA A 531 4.28 -22.96 -17.27
N ALA A 532 3.72 -23.83 -16.43
CA ALA A 532 2.30 -23.78 -16.06
C ALA A 532 1.99 -22.54 -15.22
N ILE A 533 2.84 -22.22 -14.24
CA ILE A 533 2.74 -21.00 -13.43
C ILE A 533 2.73 -19.75 -14.32
N LYS A 534 3.66 -19.65 -15.27
CA LYS A 534 3.71 -18.52 -16.22
C LYS A 534 2.45 -18.41 -17.08
N GLN A 535 1.90 -19.53 -17.54
CA GLN A 535 0.66 -19.52 -18.34
C GLN A 535 -0.55 -19.08 -17.51
N LEU A 536 -0.65 -19.53 -16.26
CA LEU A 536 -1.73 -19.14 -15.34
C LEU A 536 -1.69 -17.64 -15.03
N TYR A 537 -0.52 -17.09 -14.67
CA TYR A 537 -0.40 -15.65 -14.44
C TYR A 537 -0.61 -14.81 -15.71
N ALA A 538 -0.22 -15.33 -16.88
CA ALA A 538 -0.53 -14.67 -18.14
C ALA A 538 -2.04 -14.63 -18.41
N ALA A 539 -2.76 -15.72 -18.14
CA ALA A 539 -4.22 -15.77 -18.26
C ALA A 539 -4.92 -14.87 -17.23
N ASP A 540 -4.46 -14.88 -15.98
CA ASP A 540 -4.93 -13.99 -14.92
C ASP A 540 -4.78 -12.51 -15.32
N HIS A 541 -3.57 -12.10 -15.65
CA HIS A 541 -3.28 -10.72 -16.07
C HIS A 541 -4.12 -10.31 -17.29
N ALA A 542 -4.26 -11.19 -18.29
CA ALA A 542 -5.06 -10.89 -19.47
C ALA A 542 -6.56 -10.77 -19.15
N ALA A 543 -7.09 -11.54 -18.20
CA ALA A 543 -8.46 -11.44 -17.74
C ALA A 543 -8.71 -10.10 -17.02
N THR A 544 -7.79 -9.67 -16.16
CA THR A 544 -7.83 -8.35 -15.50
C THR A 544 -7.81 -7.21 -16.52
N MET A 545 -6.96 -7.32 -17.56
CA MET A 545 -6.89 -6.33 -18.65
C MET A 545 -8.20 -6.23 -19.43
N LEU A 546 -8.90 -7.34 -19.64
CA LEU A 546 -10.25 -7.33 -20.22
C LEU A 546 -11.26 -6.64 -19.29
N GLY A 547 -11.21 -6.86 -17.98
CA GLY A 547 -12.04 -6.11 -17.03
C GLY A 547 -11.89 -4.59 -17.17
N PHE A 548 -10.66 -4.09 -17.34
CA PHE A 548 -10.43 -2.66 -17.61
C PHE A 548 -11.01 -2.18 -18.94
N GLU A 549 -10.99 -3.00 -19.98
CA GLU A 549 -11.64 -2.67 -21.25
C GLU A 549 -13.16 -2.61 -21.12
N LEU A 550 -13.78 -3.53 -20.37
CA LEU A 550 -15.21 -3.51 -20.07
C LEU A 550 -15.62 -2.21 -19.37
N MET A 551 -14.83 -1.76 -18.40
CA MET A 551 -15.06 -0.49 -17.68
C MET A 551 -15.10 0.72 -18.64
N LYS A 552 -14.31 0.72 -19.72
CA LYS A 552 -14.37 1.79 -20.74
C LYS A 552 -15.71 1.81 -21.48
N ILE A 553 -16.34 0.65 -21.67
CA ILE A 553 -17.65 0.52 -22.31
C ILE A 553 -18.73 1.03 -21.34
N THR A 554 -18.64 0.67 -20.05
CA THR A 554 -19.56 1.17 -19.00
C THR A 554 -19.49 2.69 -18.83
N ASN A 555 -18.29 3.27 -18.86
CA ASN A 555 -18.11 4.72 -18.77
C ASN A 555 -18.81 5.45 -19.92
N LYS A 556 -18.72 4.92 -21.15
CA LYS A 556 -19.45 5.48 -22.31
C LYS A 556 -20.96 5.32 -22.18
N ALA A 557 -21.44 4.23 -21.57
CA ALA A 557 -22.87 4.03 -21.32
C ALA A 557 -23.42 5.05 -20.30
N SER A 558 -22.59 5.52 -19.36
CA SER A 558 -23.00 6.54 -18.38
C SER A 558 -23.34 7.89 -19.03
N ASP A 559 -22.67 8.25 -20.14
CA ASP A 559 -22.93 9.48 -20.90
C ASP A 559 -24.33 9.49 -21.56
N VAL A 560 -24.93 8.31 -21.73
CA VAL A 560 -26.26 8.12 -22.35
C VAL A 560 -27.28 7.52 -21.37
N SER A 561 -26.99 7.60 -20.08
CA SER A 561 -27.78 7.02 -18.98
C SER A 561 -29.17 7.66 -18.86
N PHE A 562 -29.24 8.99 -18.79
CA PHE A 562 -30.50 9.72 -18.57
C PHE A 562 -30.77 10.76 -19.67
N PHE A 563 -31.99 10.75 -20.22
CA PHE A 563 -32.46 11.74 -21.18
C PHE A 563 -33.36 12.77 -20.50
N MET A 564 -32.88 14.00 -20.30
CA MET A 564 -33.73 15.13 -19.88
C MET A 564 -34.52 15.66 -21.08
N GLY A 565 -35.83 15.40 -21.10
CA GLY A 565 -36.76 16.03 -22.05
C GLY A 565 -36.78 17.56 -21.88
N SER A 566 -37.19 18.29 -22.92
CA SER A 566 -37.28 19.75 -22.87
C SER A 566 -38.29 20.21 -21.81
N PHE A 567 -37.86 21.05 -20.87
CA PHE A 567 -38.76 21.82 -20.00
C PHE A 567 -39.66 22.74 -20.84
N GLU A 568 -40.89 22.89 -20.35
CA GLU A 568 -42.07 23.48 -21.01
C GLU A 568 -41.83 24.60 -22.02
N GLY A 569 -42.39 24.40 -23.21
CA GLY A 569 -42.55 25.41 -24.25
C GLY A 569 -42.92 24.75 -25.56
N ASP A 570 -44.19 24.86 -25.94
CA ASP A 570 -44.83 24.21 -27.10
C ASP A 570 -44.36 24.80 -28.46
N SER A 571 -43.05 25.02 -28.59
CA SER A 571 -42.35 25.58 -29.74
C SER A 571 -41.95 24.46 -30.71
N PHE A 572 -42.20 24.66 -32.00
CA PHE A 572 -41.78 23.76 -33.09
C PHE A 572 -40.27 23.47 -33.05
N LEU A 573 -39.44 24.44 -32.63
CA LEU A 573 -38.00 24.26 -32.45
C LEU A 573 -37.65 23.44 -31.21
N GLY A 574 -38.45 23.52 -30.14
CA GLY A 574 -38.32 22.66 -28.96
C GLY A 574 -38.63 21.19 -29.28
N LYS A 575 -39.67 20.94 -30.09
CA LYS A 575 -40.03 19.60 -30.59
C LYS A 575 -38.99 19.01 -31.56
N MET A 576 -38.38 19.83 -32.40
CA MET A 576 -37.25 19.38 -33.25
C MET A 576 -35.99 19.12 -32.41
N GLY A 577 -35.69 19.95 -31.41
CA GLY A 577 -34.55 19.76 -30.51
C GLY A 577 -34.66 18.50 -29.64
N SER A 578 -35.86 18.21 -29.10
CA SER A 578 -36.10 17.00 -28.32
C SER A 578 -36.12 15.73 -29.17
N ALA A 579 -36.63 15.77 -30.40
CA ALA A 579 -36.58 14.63 -31.33
C ALA A 579 -35.14 14.32 -31.79
N VAL A 580 -34.32 15.35 -32.04
CA VAL A 580 -32.90 15.18 -32.40
C VAL A 580 -32.10 14.67 -31.19
N GLY A 581 -32.37 15.19 -29.98
CA GLY A 581 -31.77 14.70 -28.74
C GLY A 581 -32.13 13.25 -28.42
N SER A 582 -33.42 12.90 -28.50
CA SER A 582 -33.91 11.52 -28.29
C SER A 582 -33.31 10.53 -29.30
N SER A 583 -33.18 10.94 -30.57
CA SER A 583 -32.52 10.13 -31.61
C SER A 583 -31.02 9.93 -31.34
N ALA A 584 -30.33 10.96 -30.85
CA ALA A 584 -28.91 10.90 -30.50
C ALA A 584 -28.66 9.98 -29.30
N TYR A 585 -29.50 10.04 -28.27
CA TYR A 585 -29.45 9.12 -27.13
C TYR A 585 -29.76 7.69 -27.54
N THR A 586 -30.79 7.47 -28.37
CA THR A 586 -31.13 6.14 -28.89
C THR A 586 -29.97 5.54 -29.69
N LEU A 587 -29.30 6.34 -30.51
CA LEU A 587 -28.13 5.91 -31.27
C LEU A 587 -26.93 5.63 -30.36
N GLY A 588 -26.70 6.47 -29.35
CA GLY A 588 -25.65 6.30 -28.35
C GLY A 588 -25.83 5.04 -27.51
N ARG A 589 -27.06 4.78 -27.03
CA ARG A 589 -27.45 3.55 -26.31
C ARG A 589 -27.26 2.30 -27.17
N LYS A 590 -27.71 2.31 -28.43
CA LYS A 590 -27.44 1.23 -29.40
C LYS A 590 -25.95 0.99 -29.62
N SER A 591 -25.16 2.05 -29.72
CA SER A 591 -23.70 1.94 -29.87
C SER A 591 -23.04 1.33 -28.63
N CYS A 592 -23.50 1.70 -27.42
CA CYS A 592 -22.99 1.14 -26.18
C CYS A 592 -23.36 -0.34 -26.03
N LEU A 593 -24.61 -0.71 -26.31
CA LEU A 593 -25.07 -2.10 -26.30
C LEU A 593 -24.32 -2.95 -27.34
N SER A 594 -24.09 -2.43 -28.55
CA SER A 594 -23.25 -3.09 -29.55
C SER A 594 -21.84 -3.32 -29.03
N GLY A 595 -21.24 -2.30 -28.41
CA GLY A 595 -19.91 -2.43 -27.79
C GLY A 595 -19.88 -3.49 -26.69
N LEU A 596 -20.94 -3.58 -25.87
CA LEU A 596 -21.08 -4.60 -24.83
C LEU A 596 -21.20 -6.01 -25.44
N ASN A 597 -21.95 -6.17 -26.54
CA ASN A 597 -22.07 -7.45 -27.25
C ASN A 597 -20.77 -7.89 -27.94
N ASP A 598 -20.05 -6.95 -28.55
CA ASP A 598 -18.72 -7.20 -29.11
C ASP A 598 -17.75 -7.64 -27.99
N PHE A 599 -17.81 -6.98 -26.84
CA PHE A 599 -16.98 -7.31 -25.69
C PHE A 599 -17.36 -8.66 -25.07
N ARG A 600 -18.65 -8.96 -24.91
CA ARG A 600 -19.16 -10.28 -24.48
C ARG A 600 -18.54 -11.39 -25.31
N LYS A 601 -18.57 -11.24 -26.64
CA LYS A 601 -17.96 -12.21 -27.56
C LYS A 601 -16.46 -12.33 -27.34
N LYS A 602 -15.75 -11.20 -27.23
CA LYS A 602 -14.32 -11.16 -26.92
C LYS A 602 -13.99 -11.87 -25.60
N ALA A 603 -14.74 -11.61 -24.54
CA ALA A 603 -14.58 -12.23 -23.22
C ALA A 603 -14.85 -13.75 -23.28
N SER A 604 -15.89 -14.18 -24.00
CA SER A 604 -16.18 -15.61 -24.20
C SER A 604 -15.08 -16.33 -24.99
N GLU A 605 -14.55 -15.71 -26.05
CA GLU A 605 -13.43 -16.24 -26.84
C GLU A 605 -12.15 -16.31 -26.00
N PHE A 606 -11.90 -15.29 -25.17
CA PHE A 606 -10.77 -15.24 -24.26
C PHE A 606 -10.79 -16.38 -23.23
N ILE A 607 -11.92 -16.59 -22.54
CA ILE A 607 -12.06 -17.68 -21.56
C ILE A 607 -11.86 -19.03 -22.26
N SER A 608 -12.41 -19.20 -23.46
CA SER A 608 -12.25 -20.43 -24.24
C SER A 608 -10.79 -20.68 -24.64
N ALA A 609 -10.05 -19.63 -25.01
CA ALA A 609 -8.64 -19.74 -25.40
C ALA A 609 -7.71 -20.03 -24.20
N ASN A 610 -8.00 -19.45 -23.04
CA ASN A 610 -7.13 -19.52 -21.86
C ASN A 610 -7.56 -20.56 -20.83
N GLY A 611 -8.75 -21.15 -20.97
CA GLY A 611 -9.22 -22.23 -20.08
C GLY A 611 -8.31 -23.46 -20.06
N SER A 612 -7.50 -23.66 -21.10
CA SER A 612 -6.48 -24.72 -21.14
C SER A 612 -5.35 -24.53 -20.12
N ALA A 613 -5.01 -23.29 -19.77
CA ALA A 613 -4.01 -23.01 -18.73
C ALA A 613 -4.52 -23.45 -17.35
N LEU A 614 -5.76 -23.04 -17.01
CA LEU A 614 -6.41 -23.46 -15.76
C LEU A 614 -6.60 -24.98 -15.69
N SER A 615 -7.02 -25.62 -16.78
CA SER A 615 -7.17 -27.08 -16.82
C SER A 615 -5.83 -27.80 -16.68
N THR A 616 -4.74 -27.24 -17.22
CA THR A 616 -3.39 -27.77 -17.04
C THR A 616 -2.95 -27.65 -15.58
N GLY A 617 -3.16 -26.49 -14.94
CA GLY A 617 -2.89 -26.30 -13.52
C GLY A 617 -3.68 -27.27 -12.65
N ASN A 618 -4.99 -27.39 -12.89
CA ASN A 618 -5.87 -28.32 -12.19
C ASN A 618 -5.47 -29.79 -12.42
N ALA A 619 -5.00 -30.15 -13.61
CA ALA A 619 -4.49 -31.49 -13.89
C ALA A 619 -3.18 -31.78 -13.13
N MET A 620 -2.36 -30.76 -12.84
CA MET A 620 -1.16 -30.91 -12.02
C MET A 620 -1.49 -31.00 -10.53
N THR A 621 -2.49 -30.26 -10.04
CA THR A 621 -2.89 -30.28 -8.62
C THR A 621 -3.69 -31.52 -8.23
N SER A 622 -4.62 -31.95 -9.09
CA SER A 622 -5.45 -33.14 -8.85
C SER A 622 -4.66 -34.44 -8.70
N ARG A 623 -3.44 -34.53 -9.26
CA ARG A 623 -2.53 -35.68 -9.07
C ARG A 623 -2.17 -35.94 -7.61
N TRP A 624 -2.29 -34.91 -6.77
CA TRP A 624 -1.96 -34.96 -5.35
C TRP A 624 -3.20 -35.06 -4.46
N GLY A 625 -4.39 -35.22 -5.03
CA GLY A 625 -5.66 -35.33 -4.29
C GLY A 625 -6.18 -34.01 -3.73
N LEU A 626 -5.66 -32.86 -4.19
CA LEU A 626 -6.19 -31.54 -3.83
C LEU A 626 -7.41 -31.18 -4.70
N PRO A 627 -8.36 -30.39 -4.15
CA PRO A 627 -9.50 -29.89 -4.91
C PRO A 627 -9.06 -28.97 -6.06
N THR A 628 -9.87 -28.93 -7.12
CA THR A 628 -9.66 -28.08 -8.29
C THR A 628 -10.06 -26.63 -8.01
N PHE A 629 -9.42 -25.72 -8.76
CA PHE A 629 -9.78 -24.31 -8.80
C PHE A 629 -10.82 -24.13 -9.91
N ASP A 630 -12.07 -23.95 -9.49
CA ASP A 630 -13.21 -23.77 -10.37
C ASP A 630 -13.72 -22.33 -10.26
N TYR A 631 -14.42 -21.88 -11.30
CA TYR A 631 -15.10 -20.58 -11.33
C TYR A 631 -16.53 -20.78 -11.80
N ASP A 632 -17.48 -20.18 -11.08
CA ASP A 632 -18.88 -20.20 -11.45
C ASP A 632 -19.16 -19.04 -12.40
N GLY A 633 -19.54 -19.34 -13.64
CA GLY A 633 -19.85 -18.30 -14.62
C GLY A 633 -19.92 -18.78 -16.05
N TYR A 634 -21.01 -18.44 -16.74
CA TYR A 634 -21.15 -18.63 -18.18
C TYR A 634 -21.53 -17.30 -18.83
N ILE A 635 -20.74 -16.90 -19.82
CA ILE A 635 -21.10 -15.76 -20.68
C ILE A 635 -22.06 -16.30 -21.75
N SER A 636 -23.29 -15.77 -21.78
CA SER A 636 -24.31 -16.19 -22.74
C SER A 636 -23.79 -16.12 -24.17
N TYR A 637 -24.19 -17.06 -25.03
CA TYR A 637 -23.84 -17.04 -26.46
C TYR A 637 -24.68 -16.04 -27.27
N SER A 638 -25.89 -15.71 -26.80
CA SER A 638 -26.78 -14.74 -27.44
C SER A 638 -26.35 -13.31 -27.13
N ASP A 639 -26.56 -12.42 -28.10
CA ASP A 639 -26.43 -10.99 -27.87
C ASP A 639 -27.49 -10.51 -26.87
N TYR A 640 -27.11 -9.54 -26.05
CA TYR A 640 -28.02 -8.84 -25.15
C TYR A 640 -28.93 -7.91 -25.96
N GLU A 641 -30.21 -7.89 -25.60
CA GLU A 641 -31.21 -7.02 -26.17
C GLU A 641 -31.74 -6.08 -25.10
N LEU A 642 -31.68 -4.76 -25.35
CA LEU A 642 -32.25 -3.73 -24.49
C LEU A 642 -33.14 -2.80 -25.31
N ASP A 643 -34.21 -2.27 -24.70
CA ASP A 643 -34.94 -1.15 -25.29
C ASP A 643 -34.08 0.11 -25.22
N ASN A 644 -33.45 0.45 -26.34
CA ASN A 644 -32.56 1.60 -26.46
C ASN A 644 -33.31 2.93 -26.65
N SER A 645 -34.65 2.94 -26.59
CA SER A 645 -35.45 4.17 -26.70
C SER A 645 -35.03 5.19 -25.63
N ALA A 646 -35.17 6.48 -25.90
CA ALA A 646 -34.90 7.53 -24.91
C ALA A 646 -35.95 7.56 -23.77
N GLU A 647 -37.05 6.79 -23.90
CA GLU A 647 -38.13 6.67 -22.93
C GLU A 647 -37.85 5.58 -21.87
N ASN A 648 -36.85 4.72 -22.09
CA ASN A 648 -36.42 3.73 -21.11
C ASN A 648 -35.54 4.40 -20.03
N GLU A 649 -36.13 4.75 -18.89
CA GLU A 649 -35.43 5.35 -17.75
C GLU A 649 -34.51 4.35 -17.02
N GLU A 650 -34.84 3.06 -17.09
CA GLU A 650 -34.11 1.94 -16.45
C GLU A 650 -33.00 1.37 -17.34
N TRP A 651 -32.76 1.95 -18.51
CA TRP A 651 -31.83 1.39 -19.51
C TRP A 651 -30.42 1.17 -18.96
N TYR A 652 -29.93 2.12 -18.15
CA TYR A 652 -28.58 2.06 -17.60
C TYR A 652 -28.43 0.96 -16.55
N ASP A 653 -29.46 0.74 -15.73
CA ASP A 653 -29.46 -0.32 -14.72
C ASP A 653 -29.51 -1.70 -15.39
N GLN A 654 -30.36 -1.87 -16.40
CA GLN A 654 -30.40 -3.09 -17.22
C GLN A 654 -29.08 -3.35 -17.97
N PHE A 655 -28.43 -2.29 -18.48
CA PHE A 655 -27.10 -2.38 -19.09
C PHE A 655 -26.04 -2.83 -18.07
N ASN A 656 -26.07 -2.26 -16.86
CA ASN A 656 -25.14 -2.60 -15.78
C ASN A 656 -25.32 -4.04 -15.30
N GLU A 657 -26.54 -4.58 -15.29
CA GLU A 657 -26.77 -6.00 -14.98
C GLU A 657 -26.00 -6.93 -15.92
N TYR A 658 -26.08 -6.71 -17.24
CA TYR A 658 -25.35 -7.51 -18.22
C TYR A 658 -23.83 -7.32 -18.14
N GLN A 659 -23.39 -6.09 -17.87
CA GLN A 659 -21.98 -5.82 -17.68
C GLN A 659 -21.42 -6.52 -16.43
N ASN A 660 -22.13 -6.45 -15.30
CA ASN A 660 -21.77 -7.10 -14.05
C ASN A 660 -21.69 -8.63 -14.21
N GLN A 661 -22.55 -9.23 -15.04
CA GLN A 661 -22.44 -10.65 -15.37
C GLN A 661 -21.10 -10.98 -16.04
N ILE A 662 -20.69 -10.24 -17.07
CA ILE A 662 -19.41 -10.48 -17.76
C ILE A 662 -18.23 -10.27 -16.80
N ASP A 663 -18.25 -9.18 -16.02
CA ASP A 663 -17.20 -8.82 -15.09
C ASP A 663 -17.01 -9.86 -13.98
N SER A 664 -18.12 -10.36 -13.43
CA SER A 664 -18.11 -11.42 -12.43
C SER A 664 -17.46 -12.70 -12.96
N VAL A 665 -17.71 -13.08 -14.22
CA VAL A 665 -17.09 -14.28 -14.81
C VAL A 665 -15.59 -14.07 -15.04
N LEU A 666 -15.18 -12.92 -15.58
CA LEU A 666 -13.76 -12.60 -15.80
C LEU A 666 -12.98 -12.57 -14.48
N THR A 667 -13.54 -11.95 -13.44
CA THR A 667 -12.95 -11.87 -12.10
C THR A 667 -12.85 -13.25 -11.46
N ALA A 668 -13.89 -14.08 -11.56
CA ALA A 668 -13.86 -15.44 -11.04
C ALA A 668 -12.81 -16.32 -11.76
N PHE A 669 -12.70 -16.20 -13.08
CA PHE A 669 -11.68 -16.90 -13.87
C PHE A 669 -10.25 -16.46 -13.52
N SER A 670 -10.03 -15.15 -13.37
CA SER A 670 -8.76 -14.56 -12.92
C SER A 670 -8.35 -15.13 -11.56
N ARG A 671 -9.25 -15.07 -10.57
CA ARG A 671 -9.02 -15.64 -9.22
C ARG A 671 -8.69 -17.13 -9.28
N ALA A 672 -9.41 -17.93 -10.08
CA ALA A 672 -9.13 -19.35 -10.22
C ALA A 672 -7.73 -19.61 -10.82
N CYS A 673 -7.29 -18.81 -11.81
CA CYS A 673 -5.95 -18.91 -12.38
C CYS A 673 -4.86 -18.54 -11.37
N SER A 674 -5.04 -17.43 -10.65
CA SER A 674 -4.10 -16.96 -9.63
C SER A 674 -3.98 -17.96 -8.47
N ASP A 675 -5.10 -18.46 -7.94
CA ASP A 675 -5.12 -19.47 -6.88
C ASP A 675 -4.46 -20.78 -7.32
N ALA A 676 -4.67 -21.21 -8.57
CA ALA A 676 -3.99 -22.38 -9.13
C ALA A 676 -2.48 -22.14 -9.26
N ALA A 677 -2.05 -20.94 -9.63
CA ALA A 677 -0.62 -20.60 -9.71
C ALA A 677 0.04 -20.61 -8.33
N GLU A 678 -0.58 -19.96 -7.33
CA GLU A 678 -0.13 -19.98 -5.92
C GLU A 678 0.03 -21.42 -5.41
N GLN A 679 -0.88 -22.32 -5.78
CA GLN A 679 -0.81 -23.73 -5.38
C GLN A 679 0.36 -24.46 -6.04
N LEU A 680 0.64 -24.19 -7.31
CA LEU A 680 1.81 -24.76 -8.00
C LEU A 680 3.14 -24.19 -7.45
N GLU A 681 3.16 -22.96 -6.95
CA GLU A 681 4.33 -22.39 -6.29
C GLU A 681 4.63 -23.04 -4.93
N LEU A 682 3.60 -23.49 -4.20
CA LEU A 682 3.81 -24.33 -3.01
C LEU A 682 4.50 -25.64 -3.40
N PHE A 683 4.02 -26.30 -4.45
CA PHE A 683 4.65 -27.52 -4.97
C PHE A 683 6.06 -27.30 -5.49
N ALA A 684 6.31 -26.19 -6.18
CA ALA A 684 7.63 -25.81 -6.67
C ALA A 684 8.65 -25.63 -5.53
N ARG A 685 8.19 -25.28 -4.32
CA ARG A 685 9.00 -25.18 -3.10
C ARG A 685 9.10 -26.50 -2.32
N GLY A 686 8.49 -27.58 -2.82
CA GLY A 686 8.45 -28.87 -2.12
C GLY A 686 7.34 -29.00 -1.06
N ASP A 687 6.44 -28.02 -0.93
CA ASP A 687 5.31 -28.06 0.01
C ASP A 687 4.06 -28.64 -0.66
N PHE A 688 3.83 -29.93 -0.44
CA PHE A 688 2.67 -30.68 -0.93
C PHE A 688 1.57 -30.89 0.13
N ASP A 689 1.69 -30.29 1.32
CA ASP A 689 0.71 -30.41 2.41
C ASP A 689 -0.18 -29.17 2.54
N SER A 690 0.31 -28.02 2.09
CA SER A 690 -0.44 -26.77 2.08
C SER A 690 -1.45 -26.71 0.94
N SER A 691 -2.62 -26.12 1.23
CA SER A 691 -3.68 -25.87 0.25
C SER A 691 -4.12 -24.40 0.32
N VAL A 692 -4.00 -23.70 -0.81
CA VAL A 692 -4.42 -22.29 -0.96
C VAL A 692 -5.89 -22.12 -0.59
N ILE A 693 -6.76 -23.04 -1.05
CA ILE A 693 -8.20 -23.03 -0.75
C ILE A 693 -8.46 -23.08 0.76
N ARG A 694 -7.75 -23.93 1.50
CA ARG A 694 -7.91 -24.05 2.96
C ARG A 694 -7.42 -22.79 3.67
N ILE A 695 -6.27 -22.25 3.25
CA ILE A 695 -5.67 -21.04 3.84
C ILE A 695 -6.60 -19.84 3.66
N LYS A 696 -7.14 -19.62 2.46
CA LYS A 696 -8.04 -18.48 2.18
C LYS A 696 -9.37 -18.60 2.95
N LYS A 697 -9.94 -19.80 3.07
CA LYS A 697 -11.16 -20.05 3.88
C LYS A 697 -10.97 -19.71 5.37
N GLN A 698 -9.83 -20.08 5.95
CA GLN A 698 -9.56 -19.79 7.36
C GLN A 698 -9.44 -18.28 7.60
N LYS A 699 -8.66 -17.57 6.76
CA LYS A 699 -8.49 -16.12 6.88
C LYS A 699 -9.82 -15.35 6.84
N HIS A 700 -10.74 -15.77 5.97
CA HIS A 700 -12.05 -15.13 5.87
C HIS A 700 -12.91 -15.33 7.12
N ALA A 701 -12.88 -16.54 7.71
CA ALA A 701 -13.59 -16.82 8.95
C ALA A 701 -13.03 -16.01 10.14
N ASP A 702 -11.70 -15.89 10.24
CA ASP A 702 -11.04 -15.12 11.30
C ASP A 702 -11.39 -13.62 11.20
N TRP A 703 -11.44 -13.07 9.98
CA TRP A 703 -11.82 -11.68 9.73
C TRP A 703 -13.28 -11.40 10.14
N LEU A 704 -14.22 -12.30 9.81
CA LEU A 704 -15.62 -12.17 10.23
C LEU A 704 -15.75 -12.17 11.76
N GLN A 705 -15.02 -13.05 12.45
CA GLN A 705 -15.02 -13.09 13.92
C GLN A 705 -14.48 -11.78 14.53
N GLN A 706 -13.43 -11.21 13.93
CA GLN A 706 -12.88 -9.94 14.41
C GLN A 706 -13.89 -8.79 14.27
N GLN A 707 -14.59 -8.70 13.14
CA GLN A 707 -15.62 -7.67 12.95
C GLN A 707 -16.77 -7.78 13.96
N GLU A 708 -17.25 -9.00 14.23
CA GLU A 708 -18.30 -9.22 15.23
C GLU A 708 -17.84 -8.81 16.63
N GLN A 709 -16.58 -9.08 16.97
CA GLN A 709 -16.03 -8.72 18.27
C GLN A 709 -15.89 -7.20 18.43
N GLU A 710 -15.43 -6.48 17.40
CA GLU A 710 -15.35 -5.01 17.40
C GLU A 710 -16.74 -4.37 17.56
N LYS A 711 -17.75 -4.90 16.85
CA LYS A 711 -19.13 -4.41 16.94
C LYS A 711 -19.69 -4.56 18.35
N ARG A 712 -19.51 -5.73 19.00
CA ARG A 712 -19.92 -5.96 20.39
C ARG A 712 -19.22 -5.01 21.37
N ASN A 713 -17.93 -4.74 21.15
CA ASN A 713 -17.19 -3.82 22.00
C ASN A 713 -17.70 -2.38 21.90
N LYS A 714 -18.21 -1.95 20.73
CA LYS A 714 -18.73 -0.59 20.49
C LYS A 714 -20.19 -0.36 20.89
N GLN A 715 -20.93 -1.40 21.30
CA GLN A 715 -22.31 -1.24 21.82
C GLN A 715 -22.37 -0.56 23.20
N SER A 716 -21.22 -0.36 23.83
CA SER A 716 -21.13 0.29 25.13
C SER A 716 -19.76 0.96 25.27
N VAL A 717 -19.70 2.11 25.94
CA VAL A 717 -18.51 2.94 25.97
C VAL A 717 -18.18 3.32 27.41
N THR A 718 -16.92 3.18 27.80
CA THR A 718 -16.45 3.70 29.09
C THR A 718 -16.29 5.22 29.01
N VAL A 719 -16.96 5.96 29.87
CA VAL A 719 -16.94 7.43 29.95
C VAL A 719 -16.70 7.89 31.38
N ILE A 720 -16.12 9.07 31.55
CA ILE A 720 -15.86 9.64 32.89
C ILE A 720 -16.94 10.68 33.20
N LYS A 721 -17.76 10.43 34.22
CA LYS A 721 -18.78 11.37 34.70
C LYS A 721 -18.52 11.67 36.18
N ALA A 722 -18.43 12.96 36.53
CA ALA A 722 -18.12 13.43 37.89
C ALA A 722 -16.86 12.77 38.52
N GLY A 723 -15.83 12.50 37.71
CA GLY A 723 -14.57 11.89 38.16
C GLY A 723 -14.62 10.37 38.40
N ARG A 724 -15.71 9.68 38.02
CA ARG A 724 -15.84 8.22 38.07
C ARG A 724 -16.06 7.63 36.68
N GLU A 725 -15.53 6.44 36.44
CA GLU A 725 -15.73 5.71 35.19
C GLU A 725 -17.05 4.95 35.20
N TYR A 726 -17.85 5.17 34.17
CA TYR A 726 -19.11 4.48 33.91
C TYR A 726 -19.05 3.82 32.54
N LYS A 727 -19.68 2.66 32.40
CA LYS A 727 -19.96 2.05 31.11
C LYS A 727 -21.35 2.52 30.66
N LEU A 728 -21.38 3.37 29.65
CA LEU A 728 -22.59 3.92 29.04
C LEU A 728 -23.06 3.03 27.90
N SER A 729 -24.34 2.71 27.89
CA SER A 729 -25.05 2.13 26.74
C SER A 729 -26.44 2.78 26.61
N ILE A 730 -27.09 2.59 25.46
CA ILE A 730 -28.47 3.05 25.24
C ILE A 730 -29.36 1.82 25.13
N ASP A 731 -30.41 1.78 25.95
CA ASP A 731 -31.48 0.80 25.82
C ASP A 731 -32.61 1.40 24.98
N TRP A 732 -33.01 0.71 23.92
CA TRP A 732 -34.01 1.19 22.96
C TRP A 732 -35.33 0.44 23.15
N GLN A 733 -36.42 1.20 23.28
CA GLN A 733 -37.77 0.67 23.45
C GLN A 733 -38.69 1.26 22.39
N GLU A 734 -39.59 0.45 21.85
CA GLU A 734 -40.61 0.90 20.91
C GLU A 734 -41.66 1.75 21.63
N VAL A 735 -42.07 2.86 21.01
CA VAL A 735 -43.18 3.68 21.51
C VAL A 735 -44.49 3.02 21.09
N GLU A 736 -45.21 2.42 22.04
CA GLU A 736 -46.44 1.66 21.77
C GLU A 736 -47.53 2.46 21.04
N ASN A 737 -47.65 3.76 21.33
CA ASN A 737 -48.67 4.64 20.76
C ASN A 737 -48.02 5.90 20.19
N PRO A 738 -47.39 5.84 19.01
CA PRO A 738 -46.79 7.00 18.38
C PRO A 738 -47.88 8.00 17.97
N PRO A 739 -47.61 9.32 17.95
CA PRO A 739 -48.59 10.35 17.63
C PRO A 739 -49.10 10.31 16.17
N CYS A 740 -48.29 9.75 15.28
CA CYS A 740 -48.55 9.54 13.87
C CYS A 740 -47.82 8.26 13.41
N ASP A 741 -48.06 7.84 12.16
CA ASP A 741 -47.32 6.74 11.55
C ASP A 741 -45.82 7.09 11.49
N PRO A 742 -44.93 6.26 12.09
CA PRO A 742 -43.50 6.50 12.08
C PRO A 742 -42.88 6.71 10.68
N GLU A 743 -43.45 6.11 9.62
CA GLU A 743 -43.00 6.31 8.24
C GLU A 743 -43.21 7.74 7.74
N ASN A 744 -44.18 8.45 8.32
CA ASN A 744 -44.52 9.81 7.93
C ASN A 744 -43.73 10.88 8.68
N ILE A 745 -42.94 10.53 9.70
CA ILE A 745 -42.17 11.51 10.48
C ILE A 745 -41.06 12.13 9.62
N ARG A 746 -40.99 13.47 9.59
CA ARG A 746 -39.95 14.25 8.89
C ARG A 746 -39.01 15.00 9.83
N HIS A 747 -39.49 15.39 11.00
CA HIS A 747 -38.70 16.14 11.97
C HIS A 747 -38.98 15.65 13.38
N ILE A 748 -37.91 15.50 14.16
CA ILE A 748 -37.95 15.37 15.61
C ILE A 748 -36.98 16.40 16.18
N LYS A 749 -37.45 17.26 17.09
CA LYS A 749 -36.63 18.29 17.75
C LYS A 749 -36.99 18.44 19.23
N THR A 750 -36.04 18.91 20.02
CA THR A 750 -36.24 19.24 21.44
C THR A 750 -35.44 20.49 21.84
N ASP A 751 -35.99 21.28 22.75
CA ASP A 751 -35.29 22.39 23.44
C ASP A 751 -34.74 21.98 24.81
N GLY A 752 -34.78 20.69 25.12
CA GLY A 752 -34.40 20.12 26.42
C GLY A 752 -35.56 19.98 27.41
N LYS A 753 -36.74 20.58 27.13
CA LYS A 753 -37.94 20.46 27.96
C LYS A 753 -39.12 19.88 27.19
N VAL A 754 -39.28 20.30 25.94
CA VAL A 754 -40.37 19.94 25.06
C VAL A 754 -39.83 19.17 23.86
N TRP A 755 -40.59 18.20 23.39
CA TRP A 755 -40.37 17.42 22.18
C TRP A 755 -41.40 17.82 21.13
N LEU A 756 -40.96 17.97 19.89
CA LEU A 756 -41.80 18.30 18.75
C LEU A 756 -41.56 17.29 17.63
N ILE A 757 -42.63 16.67 17.14
CA ILE A 757 -42.66 15.81 15.94
C ILE A 757 -43.48 16.52 14.85
N VAL A 758 -42.98 16.46 13.62
CA VAL A 758 -43.70 16.91 12.41
C VAL A 758 -43.74 15.78 11.39
N ASP A 759 -44.91 15.52 10.82
CA ASP A 759 -45.11 14.49 9.80
C ASP A 759 -45.21 15.04 8.36
N ASN A 760 -45.35 14.14 7.38
CA ASN A 760 -45.47 14.45 5.96
C ASN A 760 -46.72 15.29 5.60
N ASP A 761 -47.75 15.23 6.44
CA ASP A 761 -48.98 16.00 6.28
C ASP A 761 -48.92 17.38 6.97
N GLU A 762 -47.75 17.74 7.51
CA GLU A 762 -47.48 18.95 8.28
C GLU A 762 -48.36 19.03 9.55
N CYS A 763 -48.63 17.88 10.18
CA CYS A 763 -49.23 17.81 11.51
C CYS A 763 -48.15 17.90 12.58
N PHE A 764 -48.40 18.69 13.62
CA PHE A 764 -47.43 18.93 14.69
C PHE A 764 -47.87 18.28 15.99
N TYR A 765 -46.92 17.61 16.66
CA TYR A 765 -47.17 16.91 17.91
C TYR A 765 -46.14 17.33 18.96
N ARG A 766 -46.64 17.82 20.09
CA ARG A 766 -45.85 18.31 21.22
C ARG A 766 -45.93 17.33 22.39
N SER A 767 -44.82 17.08 23.07
CA SER A 767 -44.78 16.30 24.31
C SER A 767 -43.79 16.87 25.32
N GLU A 768 -44.05 16.71 26.61
CA GLU A 768 -43.11 17.06 27.69
C GLU A 768 -42.36 15.84 28.25
N ASP A 769 -42.82 14.62 27.94
CA ASP A 769 -42.30 13.36 28.48
C ASP A 769 -41.93 12.31 27.41
N ARG A 770 -42.20 12.60 26.12
CA ARG A 770 -42.04 11.75 24.91
C ARG A 770 -43.07 10.64 24.74
N LEU A 771 -44.00 10.51 25.67
CA LEU A 771 -44.99 9.45 25.69
C LEU A 771 -46.39 10.00 25.43
N ASN A 772 -46.72 11.12 26.07
CA ASN A 772 -48.00 11.79 25.94
C ASN A 772 -47.89 12.93 24.93
N TRP A 773 -48.55 12.77 23.79
CA TRP A 773 -48.49 13.71 22.67
C TRP A 773 -49.77 14.53 22.55
N GLN A 774 -49.61 15.84 22.44
CA GLN A 774 -50.67 16.80 22.16
C GLN A 774 -50.50 17.32 20.73
N SER A 775 -51.54 17.24 19.91
CA SER A 775 -51.53 17.91 18.61
C SER A 775 -51.54 19.42 18.78
N VAL A 776 -50.68 20.10 18.02
CA VAL A 776 -50.53 21.57 18.00
C VAL A 776 -50.81 22.07 16.59
N ASN A 777 -51.47 23.22 16.47
CA ASN A 777 -51.64 23.89 15.18
C ASN A 777 -50.87 25.22 15.19
N PRO A 778 -49.74 25.34 14.48
CA PRO A 778 -48.96 26.57 14.43
C PRO A 778 -49.60 27.73 13.66
N VAL A 779 -50.62 27.46 12.83
CA VAL A 779 -51.27 28.48 11.99
C VAL A 779 -52.77 28.52 12.31
N ALA A 780 -53.35 29.72 12.35
CA ALA A 780 -54.76 29.93 12.71
C ALA A 780 -55.76 29.60 11.57
N SER A 781 -55.30 29.16 10.39
CA SER A 781 -56.11 28.80 9.21
C SER A 781 -55.99 27.30 8.90
N ASP A 782 -56.92 26.74 8.11
CA ASP A 782 -56.83 25.38 7.54
C ASP A 782 -55.69 25.24 6.48
N GLU A 783 -54.74 26.17 6.43
CA GLU A 783 -53.61 26.16 5.49
C GLU A 783 -52.50 25.27 6.04
N ARG A 784 -52.09 24.27 5.26
CA ARG A 784 -50.92 23.43 5.58
C ARG A 784 -49.64 24.28 5.45
N CYS A 785 -48.82 24.27 6.50
CA CYS A 785 -47.55 24.98 6.52
C CYS A 785 -46.42 23.99 6.25
N TYR A 786 -45.92 23.94 5.01
CA TYR A 786 -44.72 23.15 4.68
C TYR A 786 -43.54 23.60 5.53
N VAL A 787 -42.92 22.70 6.29
CA VAL A 787 -41.74 23.01 7.12
C VAL A 787 -40.46 22.58 6.42
N SER A 788 -39.57 23.54 6.14
CA SER A 788 -38.25 23.25 5.58
C SER A 788 -37.19 23.03 6.66
N LYS A 789 -37.27 23.78 7.77
CA LYS A 789 -36.28 23.73 8.86
C LYS A 789 -36.87 24.18 10.19
N ILE A 790 -36.52 23.46 11.26
CA ILE A 790 -36.83 23.80 12.64
C ILE A 790 -35.52 24.05 13.40
N ILE A 791 -35.38 25.23 13.98
CA ILE A 791 -34.24 25.62 14.82
C ILE A 791 -34.70 26.21 16.15
N ILE A 792 -33.79 26.23 17.12
CA ILE A 792 -34.00 26.90 18.40
C ILE A 792 -32.88 27.93 18.57
N VAL A 793 -33.25 29.20 18.72
CA VAL A 793 -32.32 30.31 18.87
C VAL A 793 -32.65 31.03 20.18
N GLU A 794 -31.72 31.05 21.13
CA GLU A 794 -31.92 31.65 22.47
C GLU A 794 -33.22 31.18 23.17
N GLY A 795 -33.50 29.88 23.09
CA GLY A 795 -34.69 29.27 23.69
C GLY A 795 -36.01 29.60 22.98
N VAL A 796 -35.97 30.19 21.79
CA VAL A 796 -37.15 30.43 20.95
C VAL A 796 -37.15 29.42 19.81
N TRP A 797 -38.23 28.66 19.70
CA TRP A 797 -38.51 27.78 18.57
C TRP A 797 -38.80 28.62 17.33
N VAL A 798 -38.19 28.26 16.21
CA VAL A 798 -38.37 28.92 14.92
C VAL A 798 -38.59 27.87 13.85
N MET A 799 -39.63 28.06 13.04
CA MET A 799 -39.95 27.20 11.90
C MET A 799 -39.95 28.02 10.61
N PHE A 800 -39.10 27.62 9.68
CA PHE A 800 -39.11 28.12 8.31
C PHE A 800 -40.04 27.27 7.46
N GLY A 801 -40.76 27.92 6.55
CA GLY A 801 -41.68 27.24 5.65
C GLY A 801 -41.58 27.67 4.19
N GLY A 802 -42.28 26.93 3.33
CA GLY A 802 -42.27 27.11 1.88
C GLY A 802 -43.14 28.27 1.39
N SER A 803 -42.55 29.13 0.53
CA SER A 803 -43.20 30.17 -0.29
C SER A 803 -44.14 31.15 0.44
N GLY A 804 -43.72 31.70 1.59
CA GLY A 804 -44.46 32.76 2.28
C GLY A 804 -43.56 33.80 2.98
N GLU A 805 -44.06 35.04 3.10
CA GLU A 805 -43.40 36.17 3.77
C GLU A 805 -43.26 35.92 5.29
N GLY A 806 -42.11 35.38 5.75
CA GLY A 806 -41.77 35.26 7.18
C GLY A 806 -41.51 33.83 7.69
N PHE A 807 -41.16 33.72 8.97
CA PHE A 807 -41.03 32.45 9.70
C PHE A 807 -41.99 32.43 10.91
N LEU A 808 -42.32 31.25 11.43
CA LEU A 808 -43.10 31.09 12.65
C LEU A 808 -42.16 31.00 13.86
N TYR A 809 -42.55 31.59 14.99
CA TYR A 809 -41.79 31.48 16.23
C TYR A 809 -42.66 31.26 17.47
N SER A 810 -42.13 30.55 18.46
CA SER A 810 -42.78 30.26 19.74
C SER A 810 -41.77 30.12 20.87
N ARG A 811 -42.15 30.42 22.10
CA ARG A 811 -41.32 30.17 23.30
C ARG A 811 -41.58 28.82 23.96
N GLU A 812 -42.65 28.14 23.57
CA GLU A 812 -43.17 26.94 24.25
C GLU A 812 -43.61 25.84 23.27
N ALA A 813 -43.39 26.06 21.97
CA ALA A 813 -43.84 25.23 20.85
C ALA A 813 -45.36 24.93 20.86
N LEU A 814 -46.16 25.82 21.48
CA LEU A 814 -47.61 25.71 21.58
C LEU A 814 -48.30 26.88 20.89
N ASN A 815 -48.07 28.10 21.40
CA ASN A 815 -48.58 29.33 20.78
C ASN A 815 -47.55 29.88 19.80
N TRP A 816 -47.89 29.90 18.51
CA TRP A 816 -47.01 30.34 17.44
C TRP A 816 -47.41 31.71 16.91
N GLN A 817 -46.42 32.52 16.58
CA GLN A 817 -46.59 33.85 16.00
C GLN A 817 -45.82 33.91 14.67
N LYS A 818 -46.35 34.64 13.69
CA LYS A 818 -45.68 34.85 12.41
C LYS A 818 -44.80 36.10 12.48
N SER A 819 -43.56 35.99 11.99
CA SER A 819 -42.64 37.12 11.90
C SER A 819 -43.12 38.15 10.88
N GLN A 820 -42.66 39.39 11.01
CA GLN A 820 -42.75 40.35 9.91
C GLN A 820 -41.68 40.05 8.86
N PHE A 821 -41.90 40.52 7.63
CA PHE A 821 -40.92 40.50 6.56
C PHE A 821 -40.38 41.92 6.35
N PRO A 822 -39.11 42.13 5.96
CA PRO A 822 -38.62 43.46 5.63
C PRO A 822 -39.35 44.07 4.42
N ASP A 823 -39.52 45.40 4.42
CA ASP A 823 -40.08 46.12 3.27
C ASP A 823 -39.04 46.21 2.14
N PHE A 824 -39.31 45.54 1.01
CA PHE A 824 -38.44 45.54 -0.17
C PHE A 824 -38.99 46.43 -1.30
N PRO A 825 -38.13 47.12 -2.07
CA PRO A 825 -38.58 47.91 -3.23
C PRO A 825 -39.20 47.07 -4.36
N ASN A 826 -38.71 45.84 -4.56
CA ASN A 826 -39.23 44.87 -5.52
C ASN A 826 -39.09 43.47 -4.94
N ALA A 827 -40.18 42.86 -4.48
CA ALA A 827 -40.15 41.56 -3.80
C ALA A 827 -39.48 40.43 -4.62
N TRP A 828 -39.52 40.50 -5.96
CA TRP A 828 -38.96 39.48 -6.86
C TRP A 828 -37.43 39.40 -6.85
N ASP A 829 -36.75 40.48 -6.45
CA ASP A 829 -35.28 40.53 -6.43
C ASP A 829 -34.70 40.04 -5.11
N TYR A 830 -35.54 39.73 -4.11
CA TYR A 830 -35.09 39.39 -2.76
C TYR A 830 -35.61 38.02 -2.34
N SER A 831 -34.75 37.19 -1.75
CA SER A 831 -35.14 35.94 -1.12
C SER A 831 -34.59 35.85 0.31
N ALA A 832 -35.42 35.37 1.22
CA ALA A 832 -35.00 35.08 2.59
C ALA A 832 -34.19 33.78 2.65
N THR A 833 -33.30 33.68 3.62
CA THR A 833 -32.55 32.45 3.91
C THR A 833 -32.95 31.89 5.27
N GLU A 834 -32.52 30.67 5.57
CA GLU A 834 -32.81 30.00 6.85
C GLU A 834 -31.74 30.29 7.93
N ASP A 835 -31.01 31.40 7.76
CA ASP A 835 -29.97 31.88 8.66
C ASP A 835 -30.53 33.02 9.53
N LEU A 836 -31.10 32.63 10.67
CA LEU A 836 -31.58 33.51 11.71
C LEU A 836 -30.72 33.29 12.97
N VAL A 837 -30.08 34.35 13.45
CA VAL A 837 -29.18 34.29 14.60
C VAL A 837 -29.49 35.39 15.60
N TYR A 838 -29.12 35.16 16.87
CA TYR A 838 -29.18 36.19 17.91
C TYR A 838 -27.76 36.65 18.24
N PHE A 839 -27.51 37.95 18.16
CA PHE A 839 -26.18 38.53 18.35
C PHE A 839 -26.27 39.96 18.87
N ASN A 840 -25.43 40.30 19.84
CA ASN A 840 -25.36 41.64 20.43
C ASN A 840 -26.75 42.20 20.81
N HIS A 841 -27.53 41.37 21.49
CA HIS A 841 -28.90 41.66 21.93
C HIS A 841 -29.93 41.93 20.83
N ARG A 842 -29.65 41.56 19.57
CA ARG A 842 -30.54 41.72 18.43
C ARG A 842 -30.69 40.42 17.65
N TRP A 843 -31.83 40.27 16.99
CA TRP A 843 -32.07 39.23 16.00
C TRP A 843 -31.51 39.69 14.67
N LEU A 844 -30.77 38.83 13.98
CA LEU A 844 -30.24 39.06 12.65
C LEU A 844 -30.80 38.01 11.69
N TRP A 845 -31.26 38.44 10.53
CA TRP A 845 -31.79 37.57 9.49
C TRP A 845 -31.15 37.91 8.15
N ARG A 846 -30.62 36.88 7.47
CA ARG A 846 -29.94 37.02 6.19
C ARG A 846 -30.90 36.86 5.01
N PHE A 847 -30.70 37.72 4.02
CA PHE A 847 -31.40 37.76 2.74
C PHE A 847 -30.40 37.76 1.58
N LYS A 848 -30.91 37.46 0.40
CA LYS A 848 -30.20 37.51 -0.88
C LYS A 848 -30.90 38.52 -1.79
N GLU A 849 -30.13 39.41 -2.41
CA GLU A 849 -30.58 40.36 -3.43
C GLU A 849 -29.98 39.95 -4.78
N ARG A 850 -30.84 39.62 -5.76
CA ARG A 850 -30.40 39.26 -7.11
C ARG A 850 -29.77 40.47 -7.79
N LYS A 851 -28.49 40.36 -8.17
CA LYS A 851 -27.76 41.42 -8.87
C LYS A 851 -27.21 40.93 -10.20
N GLU A 852 -27.37 41.76 -11.22
CA GLU A 852 -26.80 41.51 -12.55
C GLU A 852 -25.34 41.95 -12.63
N TYR A 853 -24.55 41.20 -13.40
CA TYR A 853 -23.19 41.54 -13.80
C TYR A 853 -22.97 41.18 -15.27
N GLN A 854 -22.04 41.88 -15.93
CA GLN A 854 -21.70 41.67 -17.34
C GLN A 854 -20.35 40.96 -17.49
N TYR A 855 -20.21 40.05 -18.44
CA TYR A 855 -18.96 39.37 -18.78
C TYR A 855 -18.77 39.23 -20.29
N LYS A 856 -17.52 38.99 -20.71
CA LYS A 856 -17.18 38.71 -22.11
C LYS A 856 -17.11 37.21 -22.32
N ASP A 857 -17.90 36.72 -23.26
CA ASP A 857 -17.88 35.34 -23.72
C ASP A 857 -17.06 35.28 -25.00
N GLU A 858 -15.86 34.69 -24.91
CA GLU A 858 -14.93 34.57 -26.03
C GLU A 858 -15.44 33.49 -26.99
N GLY A 859 -15.97 33.93 -28.13
CA GLY A 859 -16.37 33.04 -29.21
C GLY A 859 -15.21 32.75 -30.15
N PHE A 860 -15.31 31.65 -30.91
CA PHE A 860 -14.29 31.24 -31.88
C PHE A 860 -14.00 32.29 -32.98
N PHE A 861 -14.92 33.24 -33.20
CA PHE A 861 -14.79 34.31 -34.20
C PHE A 861 -14.98 35.74 -33.66
N PHE A 862 -15.80 35.95 -32.62
CA PHE A 862 -16.01 37.26 -31.99
C PHE A 862 -16.35 37.10 -30.51
N ASP A 863 -15.87 38.03 -29.69
CA ASP A 863 -16.28 38.16 -28.29
C ASP A 863 -17.67 38.79 -28.21
N SER A 864 -18.56 38.21 -27.41
CA SER A 864 -19.88 38.79 -27.12
C SER A 864 -19.97 39.21 -25.65
N THR A 865 -20.66 40.33 -25.36
CA THR A 865 -20.93 40.73 -23.97
C THR A 865 -22.27 40.12 -23.53
N LYS A 866 -22.24 39.32 -22.46
CA LYS A 866 -23.41 38.66 -21.87
C LYS A 866 -23.64 39.18 -20.45
N THR A 867 -24.88 39.07 -19.98
CA THR A 867 -25.29 39.42 -18.61
C THR A 867 -25.67 38.14 -17.87
N SER A 868 -25.30 38.04 -16.60
CA SER A 868 -25.74 36.99 -15.69
C SER A 868 -26.03 37.58 -14.31
N THR A 869 -26.46 36.77 -13.34
CA THR A 869 -26.84 37.20 -11.99
C THR A 869 -26.13 36.44 -10.89
N TYR A 870 -25.95 37.09 -9.73
CA TYR A 870 -25.48 36.48 -8.47
C TYR A 870 -26.32 36.97 -7.29
N ASP A 871 -26.26 36.26 -6.15
CA ASP A 871 -27.02 36.55 -4.94
C ASP A 871 -26.21 37.42 -3.96
N LYS A 872 -26.39 38.74 -4.04
CA LYS A 872 -25.74 39.67 -3.10
C LYS A 872 -26.30 39.47 -1.69
N PRO A 873 -25.46 39.28 -0.65
CA PRO A 873 -25.93 39.07 0.71
C PRO A 873 -26.39 40.36 1.37
N LEU A 874 -27.48 40.28 2.14
CA LEU A 874 -28.03 41.35 2.96
C LEU A 874 -28.33 40.83 4.36
N ILE A 875 -28.11 41.67 5.39
CA ILE A 875 -28.43 41.33 6.78
C ILE A 875 -29.39 42.39 7.32
N PHE A 876 -30.49 41.92 7.89
CA PHE A 876 -31.48 42.75 8.59
C PHE A 876 -31.43 42.44 10.08
N CYS A 877 -31.75 43.43 10.91
CA CYS A 877 -31.82 43.29 12.34
C CYS A 877 -33.17 43.75 12.92
N ALA A 878 -33.55 43.15 14.06
CA ALA A 878 -34.73 43.50 14.82
C ALA A 878 -34.51 43.24 16.32
N ASP A 879 -35.21 43.97 17.19
CA ASP A 879 -35.11 43.77 18.65
C ASP A 879 -35.76 42.45 19.11
N ASN A 880 -36.77 41.99 18.37
CA ASN A 880 -37.43 40.70 18.57
C ASN A 880 -37.99 40.17 17.23
N PRO A 881 -38.29 38.86 17.11
CA PRO A 881 -38.73 38.26 15.84
C PRO A 881 -40.01 38.84 15.24
N GLY A 882 -40.85 39.50 16.06
CA GLY A 882 -42.11 40.12 15.63
C GLY A 882 -42.00 41.62 15.31
N ALA A 883 -40.84 42.25 15.53
CA ALA A 883 -40.64 43.66 15.24
C ALA A 883 -40.34 43.92 13.76
N ALA A 884 -40.42 45.19 13.36
CA ALA A 884 -40.04 45.60 12.01
C ALA A 884 -38.53 45.43 11.79
N TRP A 885 -38.17 44.80 10.67
CA TRP A 885 -36.79 44.53 10.30
C TRP A 885 -36.15 45.74 9.62
N GLN A 886 -34.94 46.10 10.05
CA GLN A 886 -34.16 47.21 9.49
C GLN A 886 -32.81 46.71 8.98
N ARG A 887 -32.21 47.40 8.01
CA ARG A 887 -30.86 47.06 7.52
C ARG A 887 -29.87 47.08 8.69
N TYR A 888 -29.04 46.05 8.79
CA TYR A 888 -28.00 46.01 9.80
C TYR A 888 -26.83 46.90 9.39
N ASP A 889 -26.57 47.96 10.15
CA ASP A 889 -25.57 48.99 9.81
C ASP A 889 -24.14 48.43 9.71
N GLU A 890 -23.83 47.39 10.48
CA GLU A 890 -22.51 46.73 10.50
C GLU A 890 -22.46 45.53 9.52
N SER A 891 -23.29 45.51 8.46
CA SER A 891 -23.24 44.46 7.42
C SER A 891 -21.90 44.45 6.66
N PRO A 892 -21.38 43.28 6.24
CA PRO A 892 -20.16 43.21 5.45
C PRO A 892 -20.36 43.83 4.07
N ASN A 893 -19.33 44.51 3.56
CA ASN A 893 -19.35 45.15 2.24
C ASN A 893 -18.49 44.36 1.25
N TYR A 894 -19.15 43.57 0.41
CA TYR A 894 -18.47 42.72 -0.57
C TYR A 894 -18.36 43.32 -1.96
N SER A 895 -17.30 42.92 -2.67
CA SER A 895 -17.18 43.15 -4.11
C SER A 895 -18.18 42.31 -4.91
N GLU A 896 -18.42 42.72 -6.16
CA GLU A 896 -19.27 41.98 -7.12
C GLU A 896 -18.92 40.49 -7.20
N GLY A 897 -19.95 39.64 -7.14
CA GLY A 897 -19.84 38.19 -7.30
C GLY A 897 -19.64 37.38 -6.01
N ILE A 898 -19.54 38.02 -4.84
CA ILE A 898 -19.40 37.34 -3.53
C ILE A 898 -20.77 37.15 -2.88
N GLU A 899 -20.99 35.96 -2.34
CA GLU A 899 -22.19 35.52 -1.63
C GLU A 899 -21.83 35.04 -0.21
N ILE A 900 -22.77 35.12 0.73
CA ILE A 900 -22.68 34.42 2.02
C ILE A 900 -23.45 33.10 1.89
N GLU A 901 -22.80 31.97 2.14
CA GLU A 901 -23.45 30.66 2.23
C GLU A 901 -24.16 30.47 3.58
N ASN A 902 -23.49 30.85 4.67
CA ASN A 902 -23.98 30.65 6.03
C ASN A 902 -23.56 31.80 6.97
N LEU A 903 -24.45 32.19 7.89
CA LEU A 903 -24.18 33.16 8.94
C LEU A 903 -24.45 32.52 10.31
N CYS A 904 -23.45 32.50 11.18
CA CYS A 904 -23.51 31.88 12.50
C CYS A 904 -23.17 32.87 13.62
N ALA A 905 -23.92 32.85 14.72
CA ALA A 905 -23.51 33.47 15.99
C ALA A 905 -22.82 32.43 16.88
N LEU A 906 -21.71 32.82 17.53
CA LEU A 906 -20.95 31.88 18.35
C LEU A 906 -21.56 31.72 19.75
N PRO A 907 -21.82 30.48 20.21
CA PRO A 907 -22.45 30.26 21.51
C PRO A 907 -21.58 30.76 22.67
N GLY A 908 -22.14 31.66 23.48
CA GLY A 908 -21.48 32.23 24.66
C GLY A 908 -20.32 33.18 24.35
N VAL A 909 -20.19 33.68 23.12
CA VAL A 909 -19.19 34.68 22.72
C VAL A 909 -19.84 35.70 21.78
N ASP A 910 -19.64 36.99 22.02
CA ASP A 910 -20.12 38.08 21.15
C ASP A 910 -19.30 38.16 19.85
N CYS A 911 -19.44 37.14 18.99
CA CYS A 911 -18.80 37.06 17.70
C CYS A 911 -19.74 36.42 16.67
N LEU A 912 -19.83 37.02 15.48
CA LEU A 912 -20.45 36.42 14.29
C LEU A 912 -19.39 35.79 13.40
N LEU A 913 -19.78 34.76 12.66
CA LEU A 913 -19.03 34.18 11.55
C LEU A 913 -19.87 34.24 10.27
N ALA A 914 -19.30 34.77 9.19
CA ALA A 914 -19.85 34.70 7.86
C ALA A 914 -18.99 33.78 6.99
N PHE A 915 -19.64 32.80 6.38
CA PHE A 915 -19.05 31.85 5.45
C PHE A 915 -19.30 32.35 4.03
N SER A 916 -18.33 33.01 3.43
CA SER A 916 -18.49 33.69 2.15
C SER A 916 -17.67 33.06 1.04
N LYS A 917 -18.19 33.07 -0.19
CA LYS A 917 -17.53 32.57 -1.39
C LYS A 917 -17.94 33.35 -2.63
N TYR A 918 -17.21 33.17 -3.73
CA TYR A 918 -17.68 33.67 -5.02
C TYR A 918 -18.77 32.76 -5.59
N ASP A 919 -19.72 33.35 -6.30
CA ASP A 919 -20.62 32.59 -7.16
C ASP A 919 -19.80 31.75 -8.18
N SER A 920 -20.21 30.51 -8.31
CA SER A 920 -19.54 29.51 -9.15
C SER A 920 -19.60 29.88 -10.63
N TYR A 921 -20.73 30.42 -11.08
CA TYR A 921 -20.88 30.86 -12.45
C TYR A 921 -20.05 32.13 -12.69
N TYR A 922 -20.10 33.10 -11.77
CA TYR A 922 -19.26 34.30 -11.78
C TYR A 922 -17.78 33.99 -11.90
N THR A 923 -17.27 33.05 -11.11
CA THR A 923 -15.86 32.63 -11.14
C THR A 923 -15.47 32.07 -12.50
N SER A 924 -16.33 31.21 -13.08
CA SER A 924 -16.07 30.58 -14.38
C SER A 924 -16.06 31.60 -15.53
N VAL A 925 -17.07 32.46 -15.61
CA VAL A 925 -17.21 33.40 -16.73
C VAL A 925 -16.27 34.62 -16.65
N LYS A 926 -15.86 35.02 -15.44
CA LYS A 926 -14.86 36.08 -15.24
C LYS A 926 -13.43 35.55 -15.24
N LYS A 927 -13.24 34.24 -15.45
CA LYS A 927 -11.95 33.54 -15.40
C LYS A 927 -11.15 33.92 -14.14
N ARG A 928 -11.84 34.14 -13.01
CA ARG A 928 -11.14 34.42 -11.75
C ARG A 928 -10.52 33.11 -11.27
N PRO A 929 -9.29 33.13 -10.73
CA PRO A 929 -8.79 31.97 -10.01
C PRO A 929 -9.80 31.62 -8.90
N LYS A 930 -10.05 30.31 -8.69
CA LYS A 930 -10.81 29.86 -7.52
C LYS A 930 -10.18 30.52 -6.29
N SER A 931 -10.95 31.36 -5.62
CA SER A 931 -10.46 32.16 -4.50
C SER A 931 -10.57 31.33 -3.22
N GLU A 932 -9.64 31.49 -2.28
CA GLU A 932 -9.74 30.83 -0.97
C GLU A 932 -11.09 31.12 -0.27
N PRO A 933 -11.62 30.18 0.53
CA PRO A 933 -12.85 30.39 1.27
C PRO A 933 -12.72 31.60 2.21
N MET A 934 -13.64 32.56 2.09
CA MET A 934 -13.56 33.82 2.81
C MET A 934 -14.42 33.75 4.08
N ILE A 935 -13.82 33.21 5.14
CA ILE A 935 -14.47 33.11 6.45
C ILE A 935 -14.12 34.34 7.25
N GLU A 936 -15.12 35.15 7.55
CA GLU A 936 -14.94 36.41 8.27
C GLU A 936 -15.65 36.38 9.61
N TYR A 937 -15.08 37.09 10.58
CA TYR A 937 -15.70 37.31 11.87
C TYR A 937 -16.02 38.79 12.08
N HIS A 938 -17.05 39.00 12.89
CA HIS A 938 -17.45 40.32 13.35
C HIS A 938 -17.66 40.33 14.86
N VAL A 939 -17.09 41.35 15.51
CA VAL A 939 -17.24 41.63 16.95
C VAL A 939 -17.79 43.04 17.05
N PRO A 940 -18.74 43.33 17.97
CA PRO A 940 -19.40 44.63 18.03
C PRO A 940 -18.42 45.82 18.05
N GLY A 941 -18.67 46.82 17.21
CA GLY A 941 -17.85 48.03 17.13
C GLY A 941 -16.52 47.86 16.40
N LYS A 942 -16.29 46.72 15.72
CA LYS A 942 -15.13 46.48 14.85
C LYS A 942 -15.59 46.09 13.45
N ASN A 943 -14.82 46.48 12.44
CA ASN A 943 -15.04 46.01 11.06
C ASN A 943 -14.85 44.49 10.96
N TRP A 944 -15.52 43.88 9.98
CA TRP A 944 -15.31 42.48 9.59
C TRP A 944 -13.85 42.19 9.27
N ARG A 945 -13.38 41.00 9.69
CA ARG A 945 -11.99 40.56 9.53
C ARG A 945 -11.95 39.09 9.22
N SER A 946 -10.93 38.64 8.49
CA SER A 946 -10.74 37.21 8.19
C SER A 946 -10.40 36.41 9.44
N CYS A 947 -11.01 35.23 9.57
CA CYS A 947 -10.65 34.22 10.56
C CYS A 947 -9.37 33.48 10.15
N THR A 948 -8.67 32.89 11.11
CA THR A 948 -7.76 31.79 10.75
C THR A 948 -8.62 30.56 10.48
N TRP A 949 -8.67 30.11 9.23
CA TRP A 949 -9.50 28.99 8.81
C TRP A 949 -8.70 28.01 7.96
N ASN A 950 -8.22 26.93 8.58
CA ASN A 950 -7.31 25.96 7.95
C ASN A 950 -8.11 24.85 7.25
N SER A 951 -8.91 25.20 6.23
CA SER A 951 -9.76 24.27 5.47
C SER A 951 -9.66 24.50 3.97
N GLU A 952 -9.48 23.41 3.21
CA GLU A 952 -9.39 23.46 1.73
C GLU A 952 -10.75 23.20 1.04
N LYS A 953 -11.88 23.22 1.78
CA LYS A 953 -13.21 22.93 1.22
C LYS A 953 -14.24 24.06 1.30
N GLU A 954 -14.96 24.30 0.19
CA GLU A 954 -15.90 25.43 -0.05
C GLU A 954 -17.40 25.14 0.23
N PHE A 955 -17.76 24.00 0.83
CA PHE A 955 -19.18 23.68 1.11
C PHE A 955 -19.52 23.96 2.58
N TYR A 956 -20.15 25.11 2.84
CA TYR A 956 -20.49 25.60 4.17
C TYR A 956 -22.01 25.67 4.44
N SER A 957 -22.82 24.95 3.67
CA SER A 957 -24.28 24.91 3.87
C SER A 957 -24.68 24.25 5.19
N ASP A 958 -23.92 23.24 5.66
CA ASP A 958 -24.21 22.47 6.87
C ASP A 958 -23.21 22.73 8.02
N VAL A 959 -22.90 24.01 8.26
CA VAL A 959 -22.09 24.38 9.42
C VAL A 959 -22.90 24.22 10.71
N ARG A 960 -22.29 23.62 11.73
CA ARG A 960 -22.82 23.53 13.09
C ARG A 960 -21.75 24.02 14.05
N VAL A 961 -22.06 25.10 14.77
CA VAL A 961 -21.19 25.62 15.81
C VAL A 961 -21.82 25.36 17.16
N THR A 962 -21.05 24.76 18.06
CA THR A 962 -21.43 24.58 19.44
C THR A 962 -20.28 24.97 20.39
N ARG A 963 -20.55 24.95 21.69
CA ARG A 963 -19.55 25.17 22.74
C ARG A 963 -19.62 24.04 23.74
N MET A 964 -18.46 23.51 24.09
CA MET A 964 -18.32 22.63 25.24
C MET A 964 -17.20 23.13 26.14
N ASN A 965 -17.52 23.36 27.42
CA ASN A 965 -16.65 24.05 28.36
C ASN A 965 -16.22 25.44 27.81
N ASP A 966 -14.92 25.72 27.77
CA ASP A 966 -14.35 26.97 27.24
C ASP A 966 -13.89 26.87 25.78
N THR A 967 -14.29 25.80 25.08
CA THR A 967 -13.90 25.53 23.69
C THR A 967 -15.11 25.59 22.77
N LEU A 968 -15.06 26.49 21.79
CA LEU A 968 -15.96 26.49 20.65
C LEU A 968 -15.56 25.38 19.68
N MET A 969 -16.56 24.73 19.11
CA MET A 969 -16.43 23.63 18.18
C MET A 969 -17.26 23.93 16.95
N CYS A 970 -16.67 23.84 15.77
CA CYS A 970 -17.34 24.06 14.50
C CYS A 970 -17.20 22.79 13.67
N PHE A 971 -18.33 22.13 13.42
CA PHE A 971 -18.44 21.00 12.52
C PHE A 971 -18.93 21.49 11.17
N TYR A 972 -18.22 21.13 10.12
CA TYR A 972 -18.70 21.33 8.74
C TYR A 972 -18.09 20.24 7.87
N SER A 973 -18.91 19.65 6.99
CA SER A 973 -18.51 18.43 6.29
C SER A 973 -17.95 17.40 7.30
N CYS A 974 -16.85 16.71 7.01
CA CYS A 974 -16.19 15.78 7.94
C CYS A 974 -15.24 16.43 8.95
N TYR A 975 -15.11 17.76 8.97
CA TYR A 975 -14.10 18.42 9.80
C TYR A 975 -14.67 18.96 11.10
N LEU A 976 -13.87 18.82 12.17
CA LEU A 976 -14.06 19.49 13.44
C LEU A 976 -12.96 20.55 13.62
N LEU A 977 -13.37 21.80 13.76
CA LEU A 977 -12.49 22.91 14.13
C LEU A 977 -12.80 23.36 15.55
N THR A 978 -11.77 23.75 16.29
CA THR A 978 -11.91 24.25 17.65
C THR A 978 -11.33 25.65 17.79
N SER A 979 -11.92 26.47 18.66
CA SER A 979 -11.41 27.80 19.00
C SER A 979 -11.75 28.17 20.43
N VAL A 980 -10.83 28.87 21.10
CA VAL A 980 -11.13 29.50 22.40
C VAL A 980 -11.67 30.93 22.21
N LYS A 981 -11.27 31.59 21.12
CA LYS A 981 -11.55 33.02 20.87
C LYS A 981 -12.70 33.25 19.89
N GLY A 982 -13.03 32.26 19.06
CA GLY A 982 -14.07 32.34 18.03
C GLY A 982 -13.62 32.85 16.66
N TYR A 983 -12.37 33.31 16.53
CA TYR A 983 -11.79 33.77 15.26
C TYR A 983 -10.40 33.18 14.97
N GLU A 984 -9.81 32.47 15.94
CA GLU A 984 -8.60 31.68 15.77
C GLU A 984 -8.98 30.19 15.79
N TRP A 985 -9.30 29.61 14.64
CA TRP A 985 -9.74 28.22 14.54
C TRP A 985 -8.59 27.27 14.20
N LYS A 986 -8.57 26.12 14.87
CA LYS A 986 -7.60 25.04 14.64
C LYS A 986 -8.34 23.76 14.30
N ARG A 987 -7.87 23.05 13.29
CA ARG A 987 -8.40 21.73 12.92
C ARG A 987 -8.06 20.72 14.03
N HIS A 988 -9.04 19.92 14.39
CA HIS A 988 -8.91 18.80 15.30
C HIS A 988 -8.46 17.54 14.52
N ASP A 989 -7.72 16.63 15.15
CA ASP A 989 -7.18 15.42 14.48
C ASP A 989 -8.29 14.42 14.10
N ASN A 990 -9.35 14.37 14.91
CA ASN A 990 -10.52 13.54 14.64
C ASN A 990 -11.39 14.15 13.53
N GLU A 991 -11.72 13.34 12.54
CA GLU A 991 -12.71 13.67 11.51
C GLU A 991 -14.05 13.05 11.87
N MET A 992 -15.09 13.87 11.85
CA MET A 992 -16.45 13.42 12.09
C MET A 992 -17.45 14.34 11.41
N ARG A 993 -18.46 13.74 10.81
CA ARG A 993 -19.62 14.45 10.26
C ARG A 993 -20.80 14.22 11.18
N VAL A 994 -21.24 15.28 11.83
CA VAL A 994 -22.29 15.22 12.86
C VAL A 994 -23.60 15.78 12.28
N SER A 995 -24.72 15.12 12.56
CA SER A 995 -26.04 15.60 12.13
C SER A 995 -26.59 16.67 13.09
N ASP A 996 -26.29 16.53 14.39
CA ASP A 996 -26.75 17.42 15.45
C ASP A 996 -25.79 17.37 16.67
N CYS A 997 -25.98 18.26 17.63
CA CYS A 997 -25.19 18.36 18.86
C CYS A 997 -26.11 18.41 20.08
N PHE A 998 -26.05 17.40 20.94
CA PHE A 998 -26.84 17.35 22.18
C PHE A 998 -25.93 17.38 23.40
N HIS A 999 -25.95 18.50 24.12
CA HIS A 999 -25.17 18.69 25.35
C HIS A 999 -25.98 18.25 26.56
N LEU A 1000 -25.52 17.20 27.25
CA LEU A 1000 -26.08 16.70 28.49
C LEU A 1000 -25.16 17.03 29.68
N ASP A 1001 -25.63 16.76 30.89
CA ASP A 1001 -24.87 16.92 32.12
C ASP A 1001 -23.69 15.95 32.15
N GLY A 1002 -22.50 16.53 31.92
CA GLY A 1002 -21.21 15.85 31.95
C GLY A 1002 -20.83 15.11 30.66
N ILE A 1003 -21.68 15.00 29.65
CA ILE A 1003 -21.37 14.35 28.37
C ILE A 1003 -22.16 14.96 27.22
N SER A 1004 -21.60 14.95 26.02
CA SER A 1004 -22.29 15.40 24.80
C SER A 1004 -22.36 14.30 23.76
N LEU A 1005 -23.48 14.24 23.05
CA LEU A 1005 -23.78 13.31 21.99
C LEU A 1005 -23.70 14.02 20.64
N PHE A 1006 -23.02 13.40 19.70
CA PHE A 1006 -22.89 13.88 18.34
C PHE A 1006 -23.23 12.72 17.39
N PRO A 1007 -24.52 12.56 17.01
CA PRO A 1007 -24.89 11.51 16.08
C PRO A 1007 -24.23 11.74 14.73
N SER A 1008 -23.74 10.65 14.14
CA SER A 1008 -23.09 10.70 12.84
C SER A 1008 -24.12 10.89 11.73
N SER A 1009 -23.84 11.79 10.79
CA SER A 1009 -24.71 11.97 9.62
C SER A 1009 -24.39 11.00 8.47
N ASN A 1010 -23.20 10.41 8.44
CA ASN A 1010 -22.77 9.47 7.40
C ASN A 1010 -23.14 8.02 7.76
N ASN A 1011 -22.70 7.57 8.93
CA ASN A 1011 -23.13 6.30 9.51
C ASN A 1011 -24.17 6.57 10.58
N ARG A 1012 -25.46 6.40 10.24
CA ARG A 1012 -26.55 6.73 11.15
C ARG A 1012 -26.66 5.77 12.35
N GLN A 1013 -25.89 4.68 12.38
CA GLN A 1013 -25.80 3.78 13.53
C GLN A 1013 -24.78 4.25 14.59
N VAL A 1014 -24.01 5.30 14.32
CA VAL A 1014 -22.94 5.75 15.23
C VAL A 1014 -23.34 7.04 15.93
N ILE A 1015 -23.11 7.09 17.23
CA ILE A 1015 -23.15 8.30 18.04
C ILE A 1015 -21.76 8.52 18.64
N TYR A 1016 -21.14 9.67 18.36
CA TYR A 1016 -19.91 10.05 19.03
C TYR A 1016 -20.21 10.67 20.39
N LEU A 1017 -19.44 10.26 21.39
CA LEU A 1017 -19.56 10.69 22.78
C LEU A 1017 -18.31 11.49 23.18
N SER A 1018 -18.49 12.68 23.74
CA SER A 1018 -17.37 13.44 24.30
C SER A 1018 -17.73 14.13 25.61
N ASN A 1019 -16.79 14.17 26.55
CA ASN A 1019 -16.90 14.88 27.82
C ASN A 1019 -16.14 16.23 27.82
N ASN A 1020 -15.20 16.41 26.89
CA ASN A 1020 -14.23 17.51 26.91
C ASN A 1020 -14.06 18.23 25.57
N GLY A 1021 -14.49 17.62 24.46
CA GLY A 1021 -14.52 18.22 23.13
C GLY A 1021 -13.26 17.94 22.34
N THR A 1022 -12.40 17.09 22.90
CA THR A 1022 -11.16 16.62 22.29
C THR A 1022 -11.21 15.12 22.05
N ASP A 1023 -11.68 14.35 23.04
CA ASP A 1023 -11.77 12.90 22.93
C ASP A 1023 -13.19 12.50 22.56
N PHE A 1024 -13.32 11.72 21.49
CA PHE A 1024 -14.60 11.23 21.01
C PHE A 1024 -14.58 9.71 20.98
N LYS A 1025 -15.60 9.10 21.56
CA LYS A 1025 -15.75 7.65 21.60
C LYS A 1025 -16.98 7.25 20.79
N GLU A 1026 -16.86 6.19 20.01
CA GLU A 1026 -17.96 5.68 19.19
C GLU A 1026 -18.87 4.76 20.00
N LEU A 1027 -20.15 5.10 20.06
CA LEU A 1027 -21.21 4.22 20.50
C LEU A 1027 -21.99 3.75 19.27
N MET A 1028 -22.02 2.44 19.05
CA MET A 1028 -22.71 1.80 17.93
C MET A 1028 -24.10 1.32 18.36
N MET A 1029 -25.12 1.77 17.64
CA MET A 1029 -26.51 1.35 17.80
C MET A 1029 -26.77 0.02 17.07
N GLU A 1030 -27.98 -0.51 17.25
CA GLU A 1030 -28.42 -1.72 16.56
C GLU A 1030 -28.42 -1.55 15.04
N GLU A 1031 -28.22 -2.65 14.32
CA GLU A 1031 -28.24 -2.64 12.85
C GLU A 1031 -29.61 -2.23 12.32
N GLY A 1032 -29.61 -1.39 11.29
CA GLY A 1032 -30.79 -0.84 10.66
C GLY A 1032 -30.59 0.62 10.26
N SER A 1033 -31.68 1.25 9.81
CA SER A 1033 -31.72 2.65 9.40
C SER A 1033 -32.27 3.50 10.54
N TRP A 1034 -31.42 4.35 11.14
CA TRP A 1034 -31.82 5.30 12.18
C TRP A 1034 -31.99 6.69 11.56
N GLN A 1035 -33.09 7.39 11.85
CA GLN A 1035 -33.38 8.72 11.29
C GLN A 1035 -33.96 9.67 12.35
N TYR A 1036 -33.74 10.97 12.13
CA TYR A 1036 -34.31 12.05 12.96
C TYR A 1036 -34.02 11.92 14.46
N LEU A 1037 -32.80 11.49 14.82
CA LEU A 1037 -32.43 11.33 16.21
C LEU A 1037 -32.36 12.68 16.94
N ALA A 1038 -33.07 12.79 18.07
CA ALA A 1038 -33.02 13.91 18.99
C ALA A 1038 -32.78 13.42 20.43
N ALA A 1039 -32.09 14.22 21.25
CA ALA A 1039 -31.71 13.83 22.61
C ALA A 1039 -31.74 14.99 23.61
N ASN A 1040 -32.08 14.69 24.86
CA ASN A 1040 -31.91 15.57 26.02
C ASN A 1040 -31.73 14.73 27.32
N GLU A 1041 -31.76 15.35 28.49
CA GLU A 1041 -31.57 14.66 29.79
C GLU A 1041 -32.55 13.51 30.06
N GLN A 1042 -33.74 13.54 29.46
CA GLN A 1042 -34.74 12.48 29.61
C GLN A 1042 -34.32 11.21 28.82
N GLY A 1043 -33.53 11.36 27.75
CA GLY A 1043 -33.11 10.29 26.85
C GLY A 1043 -33.14 10.70 25.38
N LEU A 1044 -33.26 9.71 24.49
CA LEU A 1044 -33.29 9.89 23.04
C LEU A 1044 -34.66 9.54 22.45
N LEU A 1045 -34.92 10.05 21.25
CA LEU A 1045 -36.04 9.66 20.40
C LEU A 1045 -35.56 9.60 18.95
N SER A 1046 -35.91 8.55 18.22
CA SER A 1046 -35.48 8.36 16.82
C SER A 1046 -36.47 7.46 16.06
N VAL A 1047 -36.54 7.66 14.74
CA VAL A 1047 -37.18 6.69 13.84
C VAL A 1047 -36.16 5.60 13.51
N TYR A 1048 -36.58 4.33 13.52
CA TYR A 1048 -35.76 3.17 13.26
C TYR A 1048 -36.45 2.18 12.33
N SER A 1049 -35.75 1.75 11.28
CA SER A 1049 -36.20 0.70 10.38
C SER A 1049 -35.20 -0.46 10.38
N PRO A 1050 -35.55 -1.65 10.90
CA PRO A 1050 -34.66 -2.81 10.87
C PRO A 1050 -34.45 -3.34 9.43
N ASN A 1051 -35.44 -3.15 8.56
CA ASN A 1051 -35.46 -3.58 7.16
C ASN A 1051 -36.37 -2.65 6.33
N SER A 1052 -36.60 -2.97 5.05
CA SER A 1052 -37.41 -2.17 4.12
C SER A 1052 -38.92 -2.23 4.33
N HIS A 1053 -39.40 -3.06 5.26
CA HIS A 1053 -40.84 -3.33 5.47
C HIS A 1053 -41.39 -2.83 6.80
N GLU A 1054 -40.52 -2.41 7.72
CA GLU A 1054 -40.91 -2.00 9.08
C GLU A 1054 -40.21 -0.69 9.45
N THR A 1055 -40.98 0.25 10.00
CA THR A 1055 -40.49 1.53 10.52
C THR A 1055 -41.17 1.82 11.86
N LEU A 1056 -40.36 2.12 12.88
CA LEU A 1056 -40.79 2.23 14.26
C LEU A 1056 -40.30 3.55 14.87
N LEU A 1057 -41.09 4.14 15.77
CA LEU A 1057 -40.62 5.21 16.64
C LEU A 1057 -40.02 4.59 17.91
N ARG A 1058 -38.74 4.85 18.18
CA ARG A 1058 -38.02 4.28 19.34
C ARG A 1058 -37.55 5.35 20.31
N LEU A 1059 -37.74 5.07 21.59
CA LEU A 1059 -37.26 5.84 22.72
C LEU A 1059 -36.00 5.20 23.29
N GLY A 1060 -34.94 5.99 23.44
CA GLY A 1060 -33.66 5.56 24.00
C GLY A 1060 -33.50 6.02 25.45
N THR A 1061 -33.05 5.12 26.32
CA THR A 1061 -32.73 5.42 27.73
C THR A 1061 -31.24 5.21 27.99
N TYR A 1062 -30.59 6.17 28.64
CA TYR A 1062 -29.18 6.05 29.02
C TYR A 1062 -29.00 5.07 30.18
N ILE A 1063 -28.21 4.03 29.98
CA ILE A 1063 -27.85 3.06 31.01
C ILE A 1063 -26.42 3.32 31.47
N TRP A 1064 -26.25 3.57 32.76
CA TRP A 1064 -24.96 3.88 33.38
C TRP A 1064 -24.56 2.76 34.34
N ALA A 1065 -23.71 1.83 33.89
CA ALA A 1065 -23.19 0.76 34.74
C ALA A 1065 -21.86 1.17 35.40
N ASN A 1066 -21.76 1.04 36.73
CA ASN A 1066 -20.49 1.21 37.44
C ASN A 1066 -19.53 0.08 37.06
N GLN A 1067 -18.32 0.40 36.65
CA GLN A 1067 -17.24 -0.59 36.66
C GLN A 1067 -16.80 -0.78 38.11
N VAL A 1068 -17.32 -1.82 38.77
CA VAL A 1068 -16.76 -2.28 40.04
C VAL A 1068 -15.37 -2.81 39.74
N LYS A 1069 -14.34 -2.14 40.26
CA LYS A 1069 -12.95 -2.63 40.23
C LYS A 1069 -12.80 -3.95 40.98
#